data_AF-A0A345RV13-F1
#
_entry.id   AF-A0A345RV13-F1
#
_cell.length_a   1.000
_cell.length_b   1.000
_cell.length_c   1.000
_cell.angle_alpha   90.00
_cell.angle_beta   90.00
_cell.angle_gamma   90.00
#
_symmetry.space_group_name_H-M   'P 1'
#
loop_
_entity.id
_entity.type
_entity.pdbx_description
1 polymer ?
#
loop_
_entity_poly.entity_id
_entity_poly.type
_entity_poly.pdbx_seq_one_letter_code
_entity_poly.pdbx_strand_id
1 'polypeptide(L)'
;MNASVHHLTPTLSVIGPRGEAVRQVEYLRTVAGEQVRALINRLQYDVVGHLVAQHDPRLPMPNTTTVFRLDGMAVKTRNVDGGENTLLPGLGGELLQNWDANGNHREMSYDAQLRLRSVTENGVTGFETFSYETVSADPTHNLRGQMTALSDPSGTVQFNSFNMRDQSTEEVRTFEDGKICAGRQRFSAIGALLQTTDAGGHVQQSTFDIAGQLAQVQLQLSGQSVQPILNGADYNAAGRITEQRLGNGVTSHWHYREADGRLLRQYAQKASEPAVQDFEYEYDLVGNTICIVDHTYTPTFFRNQRVDGERTFGYDSVYRLIRATGYNDAPPEDNPGRPHPTDPNDRRNYVESFEYDDGNNLKKLTHIREGNNYTRQMFIDPASNRGVRWKAGDPAPDFRALFDRAGNLLALQPGQPMHWNSRHQLESLILVEHASGPSDQELYHYSQGARVYKRHETHTGTVNHVAEVHYVGSLEIRTRSSGEELHRITVATGTGEVTCLHWVTGKPPGIDADRLCYSHSDHLGSSVTEIDQRAQVISRESYYAFGATSSMAARSQIEADYKFTRYSGKEMDVTGLYYYGARYYAPWLCRWVSADPAGTVDGLNLYAFVSNNPLRFVDPSGGAKAESVIMLYSGFVSTLEGIAGQTLVQIDNVIHQKNIKRNLLANTVGEVVTGILSYEAGNIGGEQVGQLIPDVPHIVSHSRVDRLPFIEAVTGGNVAGDIMAGMAAPITGLGLIGALIPQTSTISVSAIDKAMGIEEAAKDIELNWRSIKDELIHPALNSVLNPEFVMGRLVGAWISILGGAFNLFARAVEAEDIKNRLDPVKIGKIETLLSEWKEAVEQRSAWAEAAFNALGTNVVYPADHIPNVNHMTSPETLAPITRSGLRQKTERTLDYIDRMQKGMAWYKEMGTTDNQFLMRQRAGRR
;
A
#
# COMPACT_ATOMS: atom_id res chain seq x y z
N MET A 1 -33.94 3.10 24.84
CA MET A 1 -32.80 3.13 23.90
C MET A 1 -32.70 1.74 23.31
N ASN A 2 -32.62 1.60 21.98
CA ASN A 2 -32.32 0.28 21.39
C ASN A 2 -30.88 -0.08 21.79
N ALA A 3 -30.71 -1.27 22.36
CA ALA A 3 -29.38 -1.76 22.66
C ALA A 3 -28.63 -1.99 21.33
N SER A 4 -27.46 -1.38 21.18
CA SER A 4 -26.55 -1.57 20.04
C SER A 4 -25.23 -2.11 20.57
N VAL A 5 -24.55 -2.96 19.78
CA VAL A 5 -23.21 -3.47 20.15
C VAL A 5 -22.20 -2.34 20.32
N HIS A 6 -22.33 -1.24 19.56
CA HIS A 6 -21.41 -0.09 19.58
C HIS A 6 -21.68 0.95 20.70
N HIS A 7 -22.67 0.72 21.59
CA HIS A 7 -22.99 1.70 22.64
C HIS A 7 -21.94 1.70 23.76
N LEU A 8 -21.24 2.83 23.98
CA LEU A 8 -20.13 2.96 24.93
C LEU A 8 -18.92 2.08 24.58
N THR A 9 -18.56 2.00 23.30
CA THR A 9 -17.34 1.34 22.83
C THR A 9 -16.43 2.30 22.03
N PRO A 10 -15.92 3.39 22.65
CA PRO A 10 -14.95 4.27 22.01
C PRO A 10 -13.58 3.57 21.90
N THR A 11 -12.67 4.12 21.10
CA THR A 11 -11.26 3.70 21.11
C THR A 11 -10.43 4.68 21.93
N LEU A 12 -9.66 4.18 22.90
CA LEU A 12 -8.81 4.97 23.79
C LEU A 12 -7.30 4.65 23.63
N SER A 13 -6.47 5.51 24.22
CA SER A 13 -5.02 5.64 24.14
C SER A 13 -4.57 6.41 25.39
N VAL A 14 -3.97 5.70 26.33
CA VAL A 14 -3.57 6.27 27.62
C VAL A 14 -2.23 6.95 27.44
N ILE A 15 -2.17 8.23 27.79
CA ILE A 15 -0.98 9.05 27.58
C ILE A 15 -0.13 9.11 28.86
N GLY A 16 1.17 8.92 28.71
CA GLY A 16 2.17 8.88 29.78
C GLY A 16 2.65 10.28 30.18
N PRO A 17 3.52 10.36 31.22
CA PRO A 17 4.00 11.63 31.75
C PRO A 17 4.97 12.38 30.81
N ARG A 18 5.52 11.69 29.81
CA ARG A 18 6.30 12.28 28.70
C ARG A 18 5.45 12.37 27.42
N GLY A 19 4.12 12.38 27.53
CA GLY A 19 3.21 12.49 26.39
C GLY A 19 3.12 11.26 25.46
N GLU A 20 3.84 10.18 25.75
CA GLU A 20 3.78 8.92 25.00
C GLU A 20 2.40 8.26 25.09
N ALA A 21 1.88 7.70 24.00
CA ALA A 21 0.85 6.67 24.07
C ALA A 21 1.41 5.41 24.75
N VAL A 22 1.08 5.14 26.01
CA VAL A 22 1.57 3.97 26.77
C VAL A 22 0.63 2.75 26.72
N ARG A 23 -0.62 2.96 26.32
CA ARG A 23 -1.60 1.90 26.03
C ARG A 23 -2.53 2.36 24.92
N GLN A 24 -3.08 1.46 24.14
CA GLN A 24 -4.37 1.67 23.44
C GLN A 24 -5.42 0.77 24.06
N VAL A 25 -6.68 1.20 24.10
CA VAL A 25 -7.79 0.45 24.67
C VAL A 25 -8.97 0.47 23.72
N GLU A 26 -9.26 -0.68 23.11
CA GLU A 26 -10.50 -0.92 22.40
C GLU A 26 -11.52 -1.56 23.34
N TYR A 27 -12.80 -1.43 23.01
CA TYR A 27 -13.89 -1.89 23.87
C TYR A 27 -14.78 -2.86 23.09
N LEU A 28 -14.64 -4.15 23.41
CA LEU A 28 -15.32 -5.26 22.74
C LEU A 28 -16.67 -5.59 23.40
N ARG A 29 -17.69 -5.73 22.56
CA ARG A 29 -19.00 -6.31 22.84
C ARG A 29 -19.51 -7.04 21.59
N THR A 30 -20.04 -8.24 21.76
CA THR A 30 -20.54 -9.13 20.70
C THR A 30 -22.06 -9.13 20.58
N VAL A 31 -22.79 -9.06 21.69
CA VAL A 31 -24.26 -8.99 21.71
C VAL A 31 -24.71 -7.73 22.43
N ALA A 32 -25.70 -7.04 21.88
CA ALA A 32 -26.22 -5.80 22.43
C ALA A 32 -26.73 -5.97 23.87
N GLY A 33 -26.23 -5.13 24.79
CA GLY A 33 -26.55 -5.20 26.22
C GLY A 33 -25.58 -6.04 27.07
N GLU A 34 -24.65 -6.78 26.47
CA GLU A 34 -23.57 -7.44 27.22
C GLU A 34 -22.62 -6.44 27.89
N GLN A 35 -21.95 -6.88 28.95
CA GLN A 35 -20.87 -6.12 29.57
C GLN A 35 -19.72 -5.92 28.57
N VAL A 36 -19.29 -4.68 28.43
CA VAL A 36 -18.16 -4.33 27.56
C VAL A 36 -16.85 -4.80 28.18
N ARG A 37 -15.95 -5.32 27.35
CA ARG A 37 -14.63 -5.81 27.76
C ARG A 37 -13.53 -4.97 27.11
N ALA A 38 -12.58 -4.51 27.92
CA ALA A 38 -11.44 -3.74 27.42
C ALA A 38 -10.37 -4.67 26.82
N LEU A 39 -9.97 -4.38 25.58
CA LEU A 39 -8.81 -4.95 24.88
C LEU A 39 -7.68 -3.91 24.97
N ILE A 40 -6.59 -4.23 25.67
CA ILE A 40 -5.54 -3.26 26.02
C ILE A 40 -4.20 -3.63 25.36
N ASN A 41 -3.85 -2.94 24.27
CA ASN A 41 -2.48 -2.95 23.76
C ASN A 41 -1.57 -2.16 24.72
N ARG A 42 -0.32 -2.59 24.93
CA ARG A 42 0.63 -1.94 25.84
C ARG A 42 1.96 -1.64 25.18
N LEU A 43 2.50 -0.47 25.52
CA LEU A 43 3.53 0.20 24.76
C LEU A 43 4.61 0.65 25.73
N GLN A 44 5.85 0.29 25.44
CA GLN A 44 6.98 0.50 26.33
C GLN A 44 8.09 1.22 25.58
N TYR A 45 8.64 2.22 26.26
CA TYR A 45 9.64 3.12 25.71
C TYR A 45 10.90 3.07 26.54
N ASP A 46 12.04 3.29 25.91
CA ASP A 46 13.27 3.56 26.64
C ASP A 46 13.27 4.96 27.27
N VAL A 47 14.40 5.36 27.86
CA VAL A 47 14.57 6.67 28.51
C VAL A 47 14.62 7.84 27.51
N VAL A 48 14.88 7.57 26.22
CA VAL A 48 15.01 8.58 25.15
C VAL A 48 13.68 8.78 24.40
N GLY A 49 12.81 7.77 24.39
CA GLY A 49 11.47 7.82 23.78
C GLY A 49 11.24 6.78 22.68
N HIS A 50 12.20 5.90 22.39
CA HIS A 50 12.04 4.88 21.34
C HIS A 50 11.11 3.75 21.79
N LEU A 51 10.24 3.26 20.90
CA LEU A 51 9.30 2.17 21.18
C LEU A 51 10.01 0.81 21.23
N VAL A 52 10.50 0.43 22.43
CA VAL A 52 11.27 -0.80 22.64
C VAL A 52 10.41 -2.06 22.79
N ALA A 53 9.13 -1.95 23.14
CA ALA A 53 8.25 -3.12 23.15
C ALA A 53 6.75 -2.80 22.95
N GLN A 54 6.06 -3.71 22.25
CA GLN A 54 4.62 -3.67 21.97
C GLN A 54 3.97 -4.98 22.41
N HIS A 55 2.84 -4.92 23.10
CA HIS A 55 2.05 -6.07 23.55
C HIS A 55 0.60 -5.94 23.07
N ASP A 56 0.03 -7.02 22.58
CA ASP A 56 -1.40 -7.18 22.35
C ASP A 56 -2.16 -7.45 23.69
N PRO A 57 -3.50 -7.53 23.68
CA PRO A 57 -4.29 -7.75 24.90
C PRO A 57 -4.24 -9.19 25.44
N ARG A 58 -3.69 -10.14 24.68
CA ARG A 58 -3.76 -11.59 24.90
C ARG A 58 -2.45 -12.16 25.44
N LEU A 59 -1.31 -11.74 24.89
CA LEU A 59 -0.01 -12.35 25.15
C LEU A 59 0.59 -11.90 26.49
N PRO A 60 1.24 -12.81 27.24
CA PRO A 60 1.92 -12.48 28.49
C PRO A 60 3.30 -11.80 28.28
N MET A 61 3.79 -11.80 27.04
CA MET A 61 5.09 -11.28 26.60
C MET A 61 4.85 -10.23 25.50
N PRO A 62 5.82 -9.35 25.18
CA PRO A 62 5.68 -8.45 24.05
C PRO A 62 5.58 -9.21 22.73
N ASN A 63 4.64 -8.81 21.87
CA ASN A 63 4.54 -9.25 20.48
C ASN A 63 5.79 -8.86 19.69
N THR A 64 6.27 -7.64 19.90
CA THR A 64 7.48 -7.10 19.27
C THR A 64 8.36 -6.45 20.32
N THR A 65 9.67 -6.69 20.27
CA THR A 65 10.70 -5.91 20.96
C THR A 65 11.74 -5.40 19.97
N THR A 66 12.25 -4.18 20.20
CA THR A 66 13.13 -3.50 19.26
C THR A 66 14.32 -2.87 20.00
N VAL A 67 15.52 -3.02 19.43
CA VAL A 67 16.77 -2.45 19.94
C VAL A 67 17.25 -1.39 18.95
N PHE A 68 17.46 -0.18 19.46
CA PHE A 68 17.86 0.98 18.69
C PHE A 68 19.32 1.35 18.96
N ARG A 69 19.99 1.93 17.95
CA ARG A 69 21.18 2.77 18.12
C ARG A 69 20.79 4.12 18.72
N LEU A 70 21.79 4.87 19.17
CA LEU A 70 21.64 6.19 19.80
C LEU A 70 21.01 7.26 18.87
N ASP A 71 20.98 7.03 17.57
CA ASP A 71 20.39 7.91 16.55
C ASP A 71 18.94 7.55 16.17
N GLY A 72 18.30 6.65 16.94
CA GLY A 72 16.92 6.20 16.72
C GLY A 72 16.79 5.04 15.74
N MET A 73 17.90 4.40 15.37
CA MET A 73 17.94 3.40 14.31
C MET A 73 17.84 1.96 14.86
N ALA A 74 16.72 1.28 14.61
CA ALA A 74 16.41 -0.08 15.08
C ALA A 74 17.21 -1.21 14.41
N VAL A 75 18.46 -1.37 14.83
CA VAL A 75 19.38 -2.45 14.40
C VAL A 75 18.88 -3.89 14.65
N LYS A 76 17.89 -4.09 15.52
CA LYS A 76 17.37 -5.43 15.81
C LYS A 76 15.92 -5.42 16.26
N THR A 77 15.09 -6.18 15.56
CA THR A 77 13.67 -6.39 15.89
C THR A 77 13.43 -7.86 16.16
N ARG A 78 12.69 -8.17 17.22
CA ARG A 78 12.24 -9.53 17.54
C ARG A 78 10.72 -9.50 17.69
N ASN A 79 10.04 -10.27 16.86
CA ASN A 79 8.60 -10.47 16.89
C ASN A 79 8.28 -11.95 17.23
N VAL A 80 7.19 -12.20 17.95
CA VAL A 80 6.77 -13.56 18.36
C VAL A 80 6.22 -14.40 17.20
N ASP A 81 5.66 -13.74 16.18
CA ASP A 81 5.14 -14.36 14.96
C ASP A 81 6.27 -14.50 13.94
N GLY A 82 6.84 -13.37 13.52
CA GLY A 82 7.84 -13.22 12.46
C GLY A 82 9.30 -13.52 12.84
N GLY A 83 9.57 -13.82 14.11
CA GLY A 83 10.92 -14.11 14.59
C GLY A 83 11.84 -12.89 14.72
N GLU A 84 13.15 -13.09 14.60
CA GLU A 84 14.17 -12.08 14.89
C GLU A 84 14.88 -11.63 13.61
N ASN A 85 14.97 -10.31 13.39
CA ASN A 85 15.68 -9.69 12.27
C ASN A 85 16.76 -8.75 12.84
N THR A 86 18.01 -8.92 12.41
CA THR A 86 19.18 -8.13 12.86
C THR A 86 19.89 -7.52 11.66
N LEU A 87 20.33 -6.27 11.82
CA LEU A 87 20.74 -5.38 10.73
C LEU A 87 22.04 -4.67 11.08
N LEU A 88 23.05 -4.82 10.22
CA LEU A 88 24.31 -4.09 10.26
C LEU A 88 24.33 -3.07 9.11
N PRO A 89 24.14 -1.78 9.41
CA PRO A 89 24.18 -0.71 8.43
C PRO A 89 25.62 -0.20 8.25
N GLY A 90 25.84 0.56 7.18
CA GLY A 90 27.05 1.32 6.96
C GLY A 90 27.03 2.73 7.53
N LEU A 91 27.85 3.61 6.95
CA LEU A 91 28.03 4.99 7.41
C LEU A 91 27.20 6.01 6.61
N GLY A 92 26.92 5.75 5.33
CA GLY A 92 25.95 6.52 4.55
C GLY A 92 24.51 6.08 4.84
N GLY A 93 24.36 4.83 5.26
CA GLY A 93 23.14 4.21 5.75
C GLY A 93 22.73 2.94 5.05
N GLU A 94 23.41 2.64 3.94
CA GLU A 94 23.33 1.40 3.21
C GLU A 94 23.29 0.17 4.14
N LEU A 95 22.35 -0.74 3.94
CA LEU A 95 22.37 -2.04 4.63
C LEU A 95 23.61 -2.80 4.19
N LEU A 96 24.59 -3.04 5.07
CA LEU A 96 25.75 -3.85 4.72
C LEU A 96 25.48 -5.34 4.89
N GLN A 97 24.86 -5.73 6.02
CA GLN A 97 24.54 -7.12 6.30
C GLN A 97 23.23 -7.29 7.08
N ASN A 98 22.51 -8.38 6.83
CA ASN A 98 21.26 -8.73 7.50
C ASN A 98 21.23 -10.21 7.90
N TRP A 99 20.70 -10.51 9.10
CA TRP A 99 20.39 -11.86 9.57
C TRP A 99 18.92 -11.99 9.96
N ASP A 100 18.26 -13.03 9.48
CA ASP A 100 16.86 -13.33 9.82
C ASP A 100 16.69 -14.42 10.89
N ALA A 101 15.42 -14.75 11.17
CA ALA A 101 15.04 -15.64 12.25
C ALA A 101 15.47 -17.10 12.01
N ASN A 102 15.55 -17.53 10.75
CA ASN A 102 16.01 -18.85 10.34
C ASN A 102 17.55 -18.90 10.32
N GLY A 103 18.21 -17.75 10.39
CA GLY A 103 19.66 -17.60 10.33
C GLY A 103 20.20 -17.44 8.92
N ASN A 104 19.34 -17.10 7.94
CA ASN A 104 19.88 -16.68 6.64
C ASN A 104 20.65 -15.37 6.83
N HIS A 105 21.75 -15.24 6.07
CA HIS A 105 22.64 -14.10 6.12
C HIS A 105 22.76 -13.48 4.73
N ARG A 106 22.54 -12.17 4.66
CA ARG A 106 22.70 -11.35 3.48
C ARG A 106 23.87 -10.39 3.65
N GLU A 107 24.66 -10.22 2.60
CA GLU A 107 25.68 -9.19 2.50
C GLU A 107 25.50 -8.42 1.20
N MET A 108 25.43 -7.10 1.28
CA MET A 108 25.23 -6.21 0.14
C MET A 108 26.55 -5.53 -0.22
N SER A 109 26.84 -5.45 -1.52
CA SER A 109 27.93 -4.62 -2.04
C SER A 109 27.36 -3.42 -2.80
N TYR A 110 28.06 -2.28 -2.75
CA TYR A 110 27.62 -1.02 -3.35
C TYR A 110 28.75 -0.41 -4.20
N ASP A 111 28.40 0.42 -5.18
CA ASP A 111 29.40 1.27 -5.86
C ASP A 111 29.69 2.57 -5.09
N ALA A 112 30.59 3.40 -5.63
CA ALA A 112 31.01 4.66 -5.02
C ALA A 112 29.88 5.72 -4.92
N GLN A 113 28.71 5.46 -5.51
CA GLN A 113 27.50 6.27 -5.43
C GLN A 113 26.47 5.66 -4.47
N LEU A 114 26.83 4.62 -3.70
CA LEU A 114 25.95 3.85 -2.81
C LEU A 114 24.78 3.16 -3.54
N ARG A 115 24.92 2.85 -4.83
CA ARG A 115 23.96 2.00 -5.56
C ARG A 115 24.30 0.54 -5.35
N LEU A 116 23.31 -0.28 -5.01
CA LEU A 116 23.46 -1.72 -4.76
C LEU A 116 24.04 -2.40 -6.01
N ARG A 117 25.09 -3.20 -5.87
CA ARG A 117 25.80 -3.87 -6.97
C ARG A 117 25.65 -5.38 -6.97
N SER A 118 25.63 -5.98 -5.78
CA SER A 118 25.33 -7.40 -5.63
C SER A 118 24.79 -7.70 -4.25
N VAL A 119 24.03 -8.79 -4.15
CA VAL A 119 23.73 -9.45 -2.88
C VAL A 119 24.43 -10.81 -2.85
N THR A 120 25.11 -11.10 -1.75
CA THR A 120 25.55 -12.43 -1.36
C THR A 120 24.53 -12.99 -0.37
N GLU A 121 24.02 -14.18 -0.62
CA GLU A 121 23.00 -14.83 0.21
C GLU A 121 23.57 -16.15 0.75
N ASN A 122 23.64 -16.33 2.07
CA ASN A 122 24.13 -17.56 2.70
C ASN A 122 25.52 -18.01 2.19
N GLY A 123 26.38 -17.06 1.84
CA GLY A 123 27.70 -17.30 1.24
C GLY A 123 27.72 -17.53 -0.28
N VAL A 124 26.56 -17.58 -0.94
CA VAL A 124 26.44 -17.63 -2.40
C VAL A 124 26.67 -16.22 -2.97
N THR A 125 27.86 -15.96 -3.48
CA THR A 125 28.23 -14.66 -4.05
C THR A 125 27.53 -14.40 -5.38
N GLY A 126 27.01 -13.18 -5.58
CA GLY A 126 26.29 -12.84 -6.80
C GLY A 126 24.94 -13.54 -6.94
N PHE A 127 24.33 -13.91 -5.80
CA PHE A 127 22.95 -14.40 -5.73
C PHE A 127 21.99 -13.43 -6.41
N GLU A 128 22.23 -12.12 -6.24
CA GLU A 128 21.69 -11.08 -7.09
C GLU A 128 22.81 -10.15 -7.57
N THR A 129 22.69 -9.60 -8.78
CA THR A 129 23.65 -8.64 -9.37
C THR A 129 22.95 -7.54 -10.15
N PHE A 130 23.47 -6.31 -10.01
CA PHE A 130 22.86 -5.08 -10.52
C PHE A 130 23.87 -4.34 -11.41
N SER A 131 23.50 -4.15 -12.67
CA SER A 131 24.30 -3.45 -13.67
C SER A 131 23.75 -2.05 -13.90
N TYR A 132 24.63 -1.06 -13.88
CA TYR A 132 24.30 0.34 -14.16
C TYR A 132 25.22 0.90 -15.23
N GLU A 133 24.62 1.63 -16.16
CA GLU A 133 25.37 2.27 -17.23
C GLU A 133 26.00 3.60 -16.81
N THR A 134 27.07 4.00 -17.50
CA THR A 134 27.84 5.21 -17.18
C THR A 134 27.66 6.31 -18.23
N VAL A 135 28.37 7.43 -18.08
CA VAL A 135 28.38 8.52 -19.07
C VAL A 135 28.84 8.08 -20.48
N SER A 136 29.51 6.92 -20.59
CA SER A 136 29.88 6.32 -21.89
C SER A 136 28.70 5.73 -22.67
N ALA A 137 27.56 5.47 -22.02
CA ALA A 137 26.41 4.85 -22.67
C ALA A 137 25.81 5.74 -23.76
N ASP A 138 25.11 5.10 -24.71
CA ASP A 138 24.44 5.76 -25.82
C ASP A 138 23.37 6.76 -25.28
N PRO A 139 23.51 8.07 -25.58
CA PRO A 139 22.55 9.07 -25.12
C PRO A 139 21.18 8.95 -25.79
N THR A 140 21.05 8.21 -26.90
CA THR A 140 19.77 8.09 -27.62
C THR A 140 18.76 7.15 -26.96
N HIS A 141 19.20 6.36 -25.97
CA HIS A 141 18.39 5.37 -25.24
C HIS A 141 18.20 5.73 -23.74
N ASN A 142 18.67 6.91 -23.31
CA ASN A 142 18.57 7.41 -21.92
C ASN A 142 19.16 6.48 -20.82
N LEU A 143 20.15 5.65 -21.16
CA LEU A 143 20.71 4.63 -20.25
C LEU A 143 21.63 5.18 -19.13
N ARG A 144 22.10 6.43 -19.22
CA ARG A 144 23.22 6.94 -18.41
C ARG A 144 22.83 7.10 -16.94
N GLY A 145 23.43 6.29 -16.07
CA GLY A 145 23.13 6.26 -14.64
C GLY A 145 22.04 5.26 -14.25
N GLN A 146 21.25 4.80 -15.22
CA GLN A 146 20.14 3.86 -15.02
C GLN A 146 20.63 2.44 -14.70
N MET A 147 19.79 1.67 -14.01
CA MET A 147 19.95 0.22 -13.89
C MET A 147 19.57 -0.43 -15.22
N THR A 148 20.51 -1.07 -15.89
CA THR A 148 20.32 -1.67 -17.22
C THR A 148 20.24 -3.18 -17.22
N ALA A 149 20.63 -3.84 -16.12
CA ALA A 149 20.30 -5.24 -15.91
C ALA A 149 20.22 -5.62 -14.43
N LEU A 150 19.35 -6.58 -14.13
CA LEU A 150 19.30 -7.34 -12.90
C LEU A 150 19.45 -8.83 -13.25
N SER A 151 20.30 -9.56 -12.54
CA SER A 151 20.25 -11.03 -12.53
C SER A 151 20.03 -11.54 -11.11
N ASP A 152 19.17 -12.54 -10.98
CA ASP A 152 18.81 -13.21 -9.73
C ASP A 152 18.59 -14.72 -9.99
N PRO A 153 18.21 -15.56 -9.00
CA PRO A 153 18.04 -16.99 -9.22
C PRO A 153 16.95 -17.36 -10.23
N SER A 154 16.01 -16.46 -10.53
CA SER A 154 14.94 -16.70 -11.52
C SER A 154 15.35 -16.40 -12.97
N GLY A 155 16.54 -15.82 -13.16
CA GLY A 155 17.11 -15.48 -14.46
C GLY A 155 17.67 -14.05 -14.50
N THR A 156 17.47 -13.37 -15.63
CA THR A 156 17.99 -12.02 -15.89
C THR A 156 16.92 -11.16 -16.54
N VAL A 157 16.88 -9.87 -16.21
CA VAL A 157 16.15 -8.84 -16.95
C VAL A 157 17.10 -7.72 -17.38
N GLN A 158 16.91 -7.24 -18.61
CA GLN A 158 17.68 -6.17 -19.23
C GLN A 158 16.75 -5.03 -19.64
N PHE A 159 17.15 -3.79 -19.36
CA PHE A 159 16.45 -2.56 -19.69
C PHE A 159 17.26 -1.82 -20.75
N ASN A 160 16.76 -1.84 -22.00
CA ASN A 160 17.52 -1.43 -23.17
C ASN A 160 17.25 0.01 -23.62
N SER A 161 16.20 0.65 -23.10
CA SER A 161 15.88 2.05 -23.39
C SER A 161 14.90 2.62 -22.37
N PHE A 162 15.06 3.89 -22.01
CA PHE A 162 14.16 4.64 -21.11
C PHE A 162 13.55 5.87 -21.79
N ASN A 163 12.37 6.30 -21.33
CA ASN A 163 11.76 7.56 -21.77
C ASN A 163 12.35 8.77 -21.00
N MET A 164 11.87 9.98 -21.30
CA MET A 164 12.33 11.24 -20.67
C MET A 164 11.83 11.44 -19.21
N ARG A 165 11.20 10.43 -18.63
CA ARG A 165 10.74 10.35 -17.23
C ARG A 165 11.24 9.07 -16.56
N ASP A 166 12.34 8.52 -17.08
CA ASP A 166 13.04 7.35 -16.55
C ASP A 166 12.21 6.06 -16.48
N GLN A 167 11.08 6.01 -17.20
CA GLN A 167 10.31 4.76 -17.36
C GLN A 167 10.92 3.92 -18.47
N SER A 168 11.13 2.63 -18.19
CA SER A 168 11.59 1.64 -19.16
C SER A 168 10.67 1.55 -20.39
N THR A 169 11.25 1.42 -21.58
CA THR A 169 10.52 1.36 -22.86
C THR A 169 10.81 0.10 -23.67
N GLU A 170 11.93 -0.57 -23.41
CA GLU A 170 12.29 -1.86 -24.02
C GLU A 170 12.94 -2.77 -22.99
N GLU A 171 12.36 -3.95 -22.80
CA GLU A 171 12.77 -4.92 -21.78
C GLU A 171 12.98 -6.30 -22.39
N VAL A 172 13.99 -7.02 -21.89
CA VAL A 172 14.24 -8.42 -22.24
C VAL A 172 14.43 -9.22 -20.97
N ARG A 173 13.55 -10.18 -20.71
CA ARG A 173 13.69 -11.17 -19.64
C ARG A 173 14.17 -12.49 -20.23
N THR A 174 15.22 -13.04 -19.65
CA THR A 174 15.68 -14.42 -19.87
C THR A 174 15.42 -15.17 -18.57
N PHE A 175 14.52 -16.15 -18.59
CA PHE A 175 14.26 -17.02 -17.45
C PHE A 175 15.38 -18.03 -17.22
N GLU A 176 15.42 -18.62 -16.03
CA GLU A 176 16.36 -19.70 -15.65
C GLU A 176 16.35 -20.88 -16.63
N ASP A 177 15.17 -21.25 -17.16
CA ASP A 177 15.00 -22.30 -18.18
C ASP A 177 15.50 -21.90 -19.58
N GLY A 178 16.04 -20.69 -19.74
CA GLY A 178 16.54 -20.14 -21.00
C GLY A 178 15.47 -19.50 -21.88
N LYS A 179 14.20 -19.45 -21.48
CA LYS A 179 13.14 -18.79 -22.25
C LYS A 179 13.38 -17.29 -22.28
N ILE A 180 13.42 -16.71 -23.48
CA ILE A 180 13.61 -15.27 -23.69
C ILE A 180 12.27 -14.64 -24.06
N CYS A 181 11.92 -13.54 -23.39
CA CYS A 181 10.69 -12.80 -23.61
C CYS A 181 10.99 -11.30 -23.63
N ALA A 182 10.64 -10.61 -24.71
CA ALA A 182 10.94 -9.19 -24.93
C ALA A 182 9.66 -8.37 -25.00
N GLY A 183 9.60 -7.24 -24.28
CA GLY A 183 8.48 -6.32 -24.26
C GLY A 183 8.88 -4.93 -24.73
N ARG A 184 7.92 -4.16 -25.25
CA ARG A 184 8.09 -2.72 -25.54
C ARG A 184 6.91 -1.91 -25.04
N GLN A 185 7.17 -0.70 -24.58
CA GLN A 185 6.17 0.21 -24.04
C GLN A 185 6.32 1.61 -24.65
N ARG A 186 5.21 2.33 -24.77
CA ARG A 186 5.17 3.73 -25.21
C ARG A 186 4.32 4.55 -24.28
N PHE A 187 4.82 5.71 -23.90
CA PHE A 187 4.19 6.61 -22.94
C PHE A 187 3.87 7.96 -23.57
N SER A 188 2.91 8.65 -22.98
CA SER A 188 2.64 10.06 -23.21
C SER A 188 3.70 10.94 -22.54
N ALA A 189 3.75 12.23 -22.89
CA ALA A 189 4.65 13.20 -22.26
C ALA A 189 4.44 13.36 -20.73
N ILE A 190 3.30 12.94 -20.19
CA ILE A 190 2.98 12.95 -18.75
C ILE A 190 3.24 11.60 -18.06
N GLY A 191 3.72 10.58 -18.78
CA GLY A 191 4.06 9.26 -18.26
C GLY A 191 2.93 8.23 -18.22
N ALA A 192 1.74 8.55 -18.75
CA ALA A 192 0.66 7.57 -18.91
C ALA A 192 0.97 6.60 -20.07
N LEU A 193 0.73 5.30 -19.85
CA LEU A 193 1.03 4.22 -20.80
C LEU A 193 0.03 4.21 -21.98
N LEU A 194 0.52 4.48 -23.18
CA LEU A 194 -0.28 4.57 -24.41
C LEU A 194 -0.32 3.27 -25.21
N GLN A 195 0.76 2.50 -25.19
CA GLN A 195 0.84 1.23 -25.91
C GLN A 195 1.82 0.27 -25.22
N THR A 196 1.43 -1.00 -25.15
CA THR A 196 2.32 -2.11 -24.79
C THR A 196 2.36 -3.11 -25.95
N THR A 197 3.53 -3.62 -26.26
CA THR A 197 3.72 -4.80 -27.12
C THR A 197 4.38 -5.88 -26.28
N ASP A 198 3.67 -6.99 -26.07
CA ASP A 198 4.14 -8.09 -25.21
C ASP A 198 5.06 -9.07 -25.96
N ALA A 199 5.57 -10.07 -25.22
CA ALA A 199 6.49 -11.08 -25.75
C ALA A 199 5.85 -12.04 -26.78
N GLY A 200 4.52 -12.07 -26.89
CA GLY A 200 3.80 -12.76 -27.98
C GLY A 200 3.62 -11.88 -29.23
N GLY A 201 4.02 -10.62 -29.18
CA GLY A 201 3.80 -9.64 -30.24
C GLY A 201 2.37 -9.09 -30.26
N HIS A 202 1.57 -9.33 -29.22
CA HIS A 202 0.23 -8.74 -29.10
C HIS A 202 0.37 -7.28 -28.63
N VAL A 203 -0.49 -6.40 -29.15
CA VAL A 203 -0.41 -4.96 -28.91
C VAL A 203 -1.65 -4.47 -28.18
N GLN A 204 -1.47 -3.89 -27.00
CA GLN A 204 -2.51 -3.15 -26.28
C GLN A 204 -2.33 -1.66 -26.56
N GLN A 205 -3.41 -0.93 -26.84
CA GLN A 205 -3.40 0.51 -27.07
C GLN A 205 -4.45 1.20 -26.21
N SER A 206 -4.02 2.19 -25.44
CA SER A 206 -4.84 2.96 -24.49
C SER A 206 -4.95 4.41 -24.93
N THR A 207 -6.15 4.97 -24.81
CA THR A 207 -6.42 6.39 -25.04
C THR A 207 -7.01 7.01 -23.80
N PHE A 208 -6.68 8.28 -23.56
CA PHE A 208 -7.07 9.03 -22.38
C PHE A 208 -7.83 10.29 -22.78
N ASP A 209 -8.74 10.73 -21.94
CA ASP A 209 -9.50 11.96 -22.13
C ASP A 209 -8.68 13.22 -21.80
N ILE A 210 -9.33 14.39 -21.86
CA ILE A 210 -8.68 15.67 -21.54
C ILE A 210 -8.29 15.83 -20.06
N ALA A 211 -8.84 15.01 -19.16
CA ALA A 211 -8.48 14.95 -17.75
C ALA A 211 -7.39 13.89 -17.46
N GLY A 212 -6.92 13.15 -18.47
CA GLY A 212 -5.96 12.07 -18.33
C GLY A 212 -6.58 10.77 -17.78
N GLN A 213 -7.90 10.60 -17.88
CA GLN A 213 -8.62 9.40 -17.44
C GLN A 213 -8.74 8.42 -18.61
N LEU A 214 -8.69 7.11 -18.33
CA LEU A 214 -8.73 6.08 -19.38
C LEU A 214 -10.08 6.10 -20.11
N ALA A 215 -10.05 6.37 -21.41
CA ALA A 215 -11.26 6.52 -22.22
C ALA A 215 -11.56 5.27 -23.06
N GLN A 216 -10.56 4.74 -23.78
CA GLN A 216 -10.73 3.57 -24.64
C GLN A 216 -9.49 2.68 -24.61
N VAL A 217 -9.68 1.37 -24.79
CA VAL A 217 -8.62 0.37 -24.90
C VAL A 217 -8.91 -0.56 -26.07
N GLN A 218 -7.87 -0.84 -26.86
CA GLN A 218 -7.91 -1.74 -28.01
C GLN A 218 -6.83 -2.81 -27.87
N LEU A 219 -7.13 -4.02 -28.35
CA LEU A 219 -6.19 -5.14 -28.40
C LEU A 219 -6.00 -5.54 -29.87
N GLN A 220 -4.76 -5.72 -30.29
CA GLN A 220 -4.41 -6.36 -31.55
C GLN A 220 -3.63 -7.63 -31.25
N LEU A 221 -4.19 -8.79 -31.59
CA LEU A 221 -3.44 -10.05 -31.52
C LEU A 221 -2.39 -10.08 -32.63
N SER A 222 -1.26 -10.74 -32.38
CA SER A 222 -0.15 -10.84 -33.33
C SER A 222 -0.63 -11.37 -34.69
N GLY A 223 -0.39 -10.59 -35.75
CA GLY A 223 -0.84 -10.90 -37.11
C GLY A 223 -2.34 -10.73 -37.40
N GLN A 224 -3.15 -10.29 -36.43
CA GLN A 224 -4.60 -10.08 -36.58
C GLN A 224 -5.00 -8.60 -36.69
N SER A 225 -6.30 -8.36 -36.93
CA SER A 225 -6.91 -7.03 -36.86
C SER A 225 -7.07 -6.53 -35.42
N VAL A 226 -7.06 -5.21 -35.25
CA VAL A 226 -7.38 -4.55 -33.98
C VAL A 226 -8.86 -4.80 -33.60
N GLN A 227 -9.11 -5.09 -32.32
CA GLN A 227 -10.45 -5.24 -31.74
C GLN A 227 -10.63 -4.32 -30.52
N PRO A 228 -11.82 -3.69 -30.34
CA PRO A 228 -12.09 -2.86 -29.18
C PRO A 228 -12.32 -3.71 -27.92
N ILE A 229 -11.74 -3.28 -26.80
CA ILE A 229 -11.91 -3.90 -25.47
C ILE A 229 -12.75 -2.97 -24.57
N LEU A 230 -12.40 -1.68 -24.56
CA LEU A 230 -13.15 -0.60 -23.92
C LEU A 230 -13.47 0.46 -24.97
N ASN A 231 -14.76 0.75 -25.19
CA ASN A 231 -15.25 1.74 -26.16
C ASN A 231 -15.40 3.15 -25.55
N GLY A 232 -15.51 3.25 -24.23
CA GLY A 232 -15.70 4.50 -23.52
C GLY A 232 -15.85 4.28 -22.01
N ALA A 233 -15.41 5.23 -21.20
CA ALA A 233 -15.71 5.30 -19.77
C ALA A 233 -16.04 6.74 -19.38
N ASP A 234 -16.99 6.92 -18.45
CA ASP A 234 -17.38 8.21 -17.91
C ASP A 234 -17.12 8.24 -16.40
N TYR A 235 -16.69 9.40 -15.89
CA TYR A 235 -16.30 9.58 -14.50
C TYR A 235 -17.06 10.75 -13.85
N ASN A 236 -17.38 10.63 -12.56
CA ASN A 236 -17.91 11.76 -11.78
C ASN A 236 -16.82 12.79 -11.43
N ALA A 237 -17.20 13.92 -10.81
CA ALA A 237 -16.25 14.97 -10.42
C ALA A 237 -15.17 14.52 -9.41
N ALA A 238 -15.40 13.40 -8.69
CA ALA A 238 -14.35 12.79 -7.87
C ALA A 238 -13.38 11.94 -8.71
N GLY A 239 -13.63 11.69 -9.99
CA GLY A 239 -12.79 10.83 -10.83
C GLY A 239 -12.97 9.34 -10.54
N ARG A 240 -14.16 8.96 -10.06
CA ARG A 240 -14.60 7.55 -9.96
C ARG A 240 -15.49 7.24 -11.15
N ILE A 241 -15.31 6.06 -11.73
CA ILE A 241 -16.10 5.62 -12.90
C ILE A 241 -17.59 5.60 -12.55
N THR A 242 -18.44 5.98 -13.48
CA THR A 242 -19.91 5.93 -13.35
C THR A 242 -20.56 5.14 -14.48
N GLU A 243 -19.90 5.09 -15.65
CA GLU A 243 -20.29 4.24 -16.77
C GLU A 243 -19.04 3.67 -17.46
N GLN A 244 -19.11 2.43 -17.94
CA GLN A 244 -18.07 1.76 -18.71
C GLN A 244 -18.71 0.98 -19.86
N ARG A 245 -18.33 1.27 -21.11
CA ARG A 245 -18.90 0.71 -22.33
C ARG A 245 -17.92 -0.29 -22.96
N LEU A 246 -18.19 -1.59 -22.83
CA LEU A 246 -17.27 -2.67 -23.20
C LEU A 246 -17.35 -3.05 -24.68
N GLY A 247 -16.30 -3.71 -25.18
CA GLY A 247 -16.16 -4.16 -26.57
C GLY A 247 -17.26 -5.13 -27.04
N ASN A 248 -17.81 -5.94 -26.12
CA ASN A 248 -18.91 -6.88 -26.39
C ASN A 248 -20.32 -6.24 -26.36
N GLY A 249 -20.41 -4.92 -26.16
CA GLY A 249 -21.66 -4.17 -26.11
C GLY A 249 -22.38 -4.16 -24.76
N VAL A 250 -21.76 -4.71 -23.70
CA VAL A 250 -22.25 -4.53 -22.32
C VAL A 250 -21.82 -3.16 -21.80
N THR A 251 -22.72 -2.51 -21.08
CA THR A 251 -22.44 -1.28 -20.33
C THR A 251 -22.57 -1.58 -18.84
N SER A 252 -21.52 -1.26 -18.08
CA SER A 252 -21.49 -1.31 -16.62
C SER A 252 -21.74 0.09 -16.04
N HIS A 253 -22.48 0.18 -14.94
CA HIS A 253 -22.83 1.44 -14.27
C HIS A 253 -22.58 1.35 -12.76
N TRP A 254 -22.14 2.46 -12.16
CA TRP A 254 -21.89 2.58 -10.72
C TRP A 254 -22.58 3.81 -10.13
N HIS A 255 -23.42 3.58 -9.13
CA HIS A 255 -24.17 4.61 -8.42
C HIS A 255 -23.61 4.80 -7.00
N TYR A 256 -23.19 6.01 -6.69
CA TYR A 256 -22.60 6.37 -5.41
C TYR A 256 -23.54 7.27 -4.60
N ARG A 257 -23.51 7.14 -3.28
CA ARG A 257 -24.16 8.09 -2.37
C ARG A 257 -23.42 9.44 -2.44
N GLU A 258 -24.14 10.53 -2.63
CA GLU A 258 -23.53 11.86 -2.78
C GLU A 258 -22.78 12.33 -1.52
N ALA A 259 -23.29 11.99 -0.33
CA ALA A 259 -22.84 12.54 0.95
C ALA A 259 -21.45 12.05 1.41
N ASP A 260 -21.18 10.75 1.30
CA ASP A 260 -19.93 10.11 1.72
C ASP A 260 -19.16 9.50 0.53
N GLY A 261 -19.85 9.31 -0.61
CA GLY A 261 -19.31 8.69 -1.80
C GLY A 261 -19.52 7.18 -1.91
N ARG A 262 -20.04 6.46 -0.91
CA ARG A 262 -20.09 4.98 -0.90
C ARG A 262 -20.88 4.40 -2.08
N LEU A 263 -20.44 3.26 -2.62
CA LEU A 263 -21.11 2.57 -3.74
C LEU A 263 -22.46 2.00 -3.29
N LEU A 264 -23.57 2.54 -3.77
CA LEU A 264 -24.91 2.05 -3.43
C LEU A 264 -25.36 0.91 -4.34
N ARG A 265 -25.04 0.99 -5.64
CA ARG A 265 -25.41 -0.04 -6.61
C ARG A 265 -24.40 -0.10 -7.75
N GLN A 266 -24.10 -1.31 -8.23
CA GLN A 266 -23.41 -1.51 -9.50
C GLN A 266 -24.12 -2.57 -10.33
N TYR A 267 -24.29 -2.32 -11.63
CA TYR A 267 -24.92 -3.30 -12.53
C TYR A 267 -24.31 -3.26 -13.93
N ALA A 268 -24.45 -4.34 -14.68
CA ALA A 268 -23.98 -4.47 -16.04
C ALA A 268 -25.07 -5.10 -16.92
N GLN A 269 -25.37 -4.50 -18.06
CA GLN A 269 -26.42 -4.96 -18.98
C GLN A 269 -26.05 -4.69 -20.45
N LYS A 270 -26.66 -5.44 -21.37
CA LYS A 270 -26.49 -5.23 -22.81
C LYS A 270 -27.71 -4.54 -23.39
N ALA A 271 -27.58 -3.25 -23.72
CA ALA A 271 -28.68 -2.41 -24.21
C ALA A 271 -29.94 -2.47 -23.31
N SER A 272 -30.96 -3.25 -23.69
CA SER A 272 -32.20 -3.47 -22.92
C SER A 272 -32.46 -4.95 -22.61
N GLU A 273 -31.45 -5.81 -22.77
CA GLU A 273 -31.45 -7.19 -22.26
C GLU A 273 -31.34 -7.18 -20.72
N PRO A 274 -31.78 -8.24 -20.01
CA PRO A 274 -31.62 -8.35 -18.56
C PRO A 274 -30.17 -8.17 -18.11
N ALA A 275 -29.97 -7.60 -16.93
CA ALA A 275 -28.63 -7.40 -16.36
C ALA A 275 -27.91 -8.73 -16.14
N VAL A 276 -26.63 -8.78 -16.51
CA VAL A 276 -25.75 -9.95 -16.29
C VAL A 276 -25.17 -9.97 -14.87
N GLN A 277 -25.11 -8.81 -14.22
CA GLN A 277 -24.78 -8.59 -12.81
C GLN A 277 -25.50 -7.33 -12.31
N ASP A 278 -26.01 -7.33 -11.07
CA ASP A 278 -26.70 -6.18 -10.46
C ASP A 278 -26.69 -6.32 -8.93
N PHE A 279 -25.79 -5.58 -8.27
CA PHE A 279 -25.62 -5.61 -6.82
C PHE A 279 -26.00 -4.28 -6.18
N GLU A 280 -26.81 -4.34 -5.13
CA GLU A 280 -27.13 -3.21 -4.25
C GLU A 280 -26.52 -3.43 -2.85
N TYR A 281 -26.02 -2.37 -2.23
CA TYR A 281 -25.22 -2.40 -1.01
C TYR A 281 -25.82 -1.54 0.10
N GLU A 282 -25.95 -2.12 1.29
CA GLU A 282 -26.26 -1.38 2.51
C GLU A 282 -25.06 -1.34 3.45
N TYR A 283 -24.91 -0.21 4.16
CA TYR A 283 -23.81 0.04 5.09
C TYR A 283 -24.32 0.50 6.44
N ASP A 284 -23.58 0.17 7.50
CA ASP A 284 -23.71 0.87 8.77
C ASP A 284 -23.14 2.30 8.69
N LEU A 285 -23.14 3.02 9.83
CA LEU A 285 -22.68 4.41 9.87
C LEU A 285 -21.18 4.54 9.57
N VAL A 286 -20.33 3.63 10.07
CA VAL A 286 -18.87 3.67 9.85
C VAL A 286 -18.46 3.10 8.49
N GLY A 287 -19.35 2.40 7.78
CA GLY A 287 -19.12 1.91 6.41
C GLY A 287 -18.86 0.43 6.29
N ASN A 288 -19.19 -0.37 7.30
CA ASN A 288 -19.18 -1.82 7.15
C ASN A 288 -20.40 -2.25 6.31
N THR A 289 -20.19 -3.14 5.34
CA THR A 289 -21.24 -3.67 4.47
C THR A 289 -22.15 -4.60 5.26
N ILE A 290 -23.41 -4.21 5.51
CA ILE A 290 -24.36 -5.00 6.33
C ILE A 290 -25.32 -5.85 5.49
N CYS A 291 -25.58 -5.45 4.24
CA CYS A 291 -26.37 -6.22 3.28
C CYS A 291 -25.80 -6.10 1.86
N ILE A 292 -25.88 -7.17 1.08
CA ILE A 292 -25.74 -7.15 -0.38
C ILE A 292 -26.93 -7.91 -0.99
N VAL A 293 -27.63 -7.27 -1.93
CA VAL A 293 -28.73 -7.87 -2.72
C VAL A 293 -28.26 -8.06 -4.15
N ASP A 294 -28.49 -9.25 -4.72
CA ASP A 294 -28.27 -9.54 -6.16
C ASP A 294 -29.61 -9.50 -6.91
N HIS A 295 -29.87 -8.43 -7.64
CA HIS A 295 -31.12 -8.26 -8.40
C HIS A 295 -31.17 -9.13 -9.67
N THR A 296 -30.07 -9.79 -10.06
CA THR A 296 -30.09 -10.82 -11.12
C THR A 296 -30.46 -12.20 -10.59
N TYR A 297 -30.52 -12.37 -9.27
CA TYR A 297 -30.83 -13.64 -8.65
C TYR A 297 -32.32 -13.97 -8.79
N THR A 298 -32.63 -15.10 -9.44
CA THR A 298 -34.01 -15.62 -9.49
C THR A 298 -34.27 -16.50 -8.26
N PRO A 299 -35.23 -16.16 -7.37
CA PRO A 299 -35.43 -16.92 -6.13
C PRO A 299 -35.73 -18.40 -6.38
N THR A 300 -35.00 -19.28 -5.71
CA THR A 300 -35.19 -20.73 -5.77
C THR A 300 -35.86 -21.25 -4.50
N PHE A 301 -36.64 -22.33 -4.66
CA PHE A 301 -37.37 -22.97 -3.57
C PHE A 301 -36.96 -24.44 -3.49
N PHE A 302 -36.21 -24.80 -2.45
CA PHE A 302 -35.72 -26.17 -2.26
C PHE A 302 -35.74 -26.54 -0.78
N ARG A 303 -36.23 -27.75 -0.47
CA ARG A 303 -36.43 -28.26 0.90
C ARG A 303 -37.08 -27.25 1.87
N ASN A 304 -38.14 -26.58 1.43
CA ASN A 304 -38.87 -25.54 2.19
C ASN A 304 -38.03 -24.30 2.56
N GLN A 305 -36.85 -24.12 1.96
CA GLN A 305 -36.08 -22.88 2.02
C GLN A 305 -36.34 -22.06 0.76
N ARG A 306 -36.47 -20.73 0.93
CA ARG A 306 -36.36 -19.76 -0.15
C ARG A 306 -34.93 -19.22 -0.15
N VAL A 307 -34.25 -19.29 -1.28
CA VAL A 307 -32.98 -18.62 -1.53
C VAL A 307 -33.25 -17.51 -2.53
N ASP A 308 -32.90 -16.27 -2.23
CA ASP A 308 -33.24 -15.09 -3.04
C ASP A 308 -32.06 -14.13 -3.30
N GLY A 309 -30.84 -14.57 -3.00
CA GLY A 309 -29.62 -13.82 -3.33
C GLY A 309 -29.18 -12.81 -2.27
N GLU A 310 -30.00 -12.55 -1.24
CA GLU A 310 -29.67 -11.64 -0.15
C GLU A 310 -28.56 -12.22 0.75
N ARG A 311 -27.56 -11.38 1.08
CA ARG A 311 -26.46 -11.70 1.99
C ARG A 311 -26.40 -10.66 3.10
N THR A 312 -26.49 -11.10 4.36
CA THR A 312 -26.51 -10.23 5.54
C THR A 312 -25.29 -10.45 6.42
N PHE A 313 -24.77 -9.39 7.02
CA PHE A 313 -23.52 -9.39 7.76
C PHE A 313 -23.67 -8.71 9.12
N GLY A 314 -22.98 -9.25 10.12
CA GLY A 314 -23.00 -8.72 11.48
C GLY A 314 -21.59 -8.60 12.04
N TYR A 315 -21.34 -7.51 12.76
CA TYR A 315 -20.03 -7.12 13.27
C TYR A 315 -20.04 -6.98 14.79
N ASP A 316 -18.90 -7.23 15.44
CA ASP A 316 -18.71 -6.82 16.84
C ASP A 316 -18.37 -5.32 16.94
N SER A 317 -18.25 -4.80 18.17
CA SER A 317 -17.98 -3.38 18.40
C SER A 317 -16.58 -2.91 18.02
N VAL A 318 -15.67 -3.82 17.63
CA VAL A 318 -14.36 -3.51 17.03
C VAL A 318 -14.34 -3.86 15.53
N TYR A 319 -15.52 -3.96 14.92
CA TYR A 319 -15.78 -4.12 13.49
C TYR A 319 -15.22 -5.39 12.85
N ARG A 320 -15.06 -6.47 13.63
CA ARG A 320 -14.75 -7.81 13.09
C ARG A 320 -16.04 -8.51 12.68
N LEU A 321 -16.00 -9.23 11.56
CA LEU A 321 -17.16 -9.96 11.04
C LEU A 321 -17.51 -11.14 11.95
N ILE A 322 -18.59 -11.07 12.73
CA ILE A 322 -19.03 -12.15 13.62
C ILE A 322 -20.12 -13.04 13.03
N ARG A 323 -20.82 -12.58 11.98
CA ARG A 323 -21.87 -13.35 11.29
C ARG A 323 -21.93 -13.01 9.80
N ALA A 324 -22.13 -14.03 8.96
CA ALA A 324 -22.46 -13.87 7.55
C ALA A 324 -23.58 -14.82 7.12
N THR A 325 -24.41 -14.42 6.17
CA THR A 325 -25.36 -15.30 5.45
C THR A 325 -25.14 -15.27 3.96
N GLY A 326 -25.63 -16.32 3.31
CA GLY A 326 -25.69 -16.42 1.86
C GLY A 326 -26.20 -17.80 1.47
N TYR A 327 -25.83 -18.25 0.30
CA TYR A 327 -26.16 -19.57 -0.22
C TYR A 327 -24.93 -20.32 -0.71
N ASN A 328 -25.02 -21.64 -0.69
CA ASN A 328 -24.03 -22.55 -1.25
C ASN A 328 -24.68 -23.74 -1.93
N ASP A 329 -24.05 -24.19 -3.01
CA ASP A 329 -24.56 -25.26 -3.87
C ASP A 329 -24.08 -26.63 -3.38
N ALA A 330 -22.93 -26.69 -2.71
CA ALA A 330 -22.42 -27.90 -2.10
C ALA A 330 -21.77 -27.60 -0.73
N PRO A 331 -21.63 -28.60 0.14
CA PRO A 331 -20.66 -28.58 1.24
C PRO A 331 -19.26 -28.24 0.71
N PRO A 332 -18.54 -27.26 1.27
CA PRO A 332 -17.14 -27.08 0.93
C PRO A 332 -16.33 -28.24 1.51
N GLU A 333 -15.39 -28.78 0.73
CA GLU A 333 -14.39 -29.71 1.23
C GLU A 333 -13.48 -29.01 2.27
N ASP A 334 -12.79 -29.79 3.12
CA ASP A 334 -12.02 -29.18 4.22
C ASP A 334 -10.72 -28.51 3.74
N ASN A 335 -10.12 -29.05 2.68
CA ASN A 335 -9.16 -28.38 1.80
C ASN A 335 -9.68 -28.53 0.35
N PRO A 336 -10.26 -27.47 -0.25
CA PRO A 336 -11.02 -27.59 -1.50
C PRO A 336 -10.18 -27.57 -2.78
N GLY A 337 -8.88 -27.28 -2.71
CA GLY A 337 -8.07 -27.03 -3.91
C GLY A 337 -8.69 -25.95 -4.80
N ARG A 338 -8.73 -26.19 -6.12
CA ARG A 338 -9.50 -25.36 -7.06
C ARG A 338 -10.98 -25.74 -7.07
N PRO A 339 -11.91 -24.77 -7.05
CA PRO A 339 -13.33 -25.04 -7.11
C PRO A 339 -13.75 -25.55 -8.50
N HIS A 340 -14.60 -26.57 -8.48
CA HIS A 340 -15.29 -27.08 -9.66
C HIS A 340 -16.75 -26.57 -9.69
N PRO A 341 -17.41 -26.55 -10.87
CA PRO A 341 -18.84 -26.30 -10.98
C PRO A 341 -19.66 -27.20 -10.05
N THR A 342 -20.52 -26.59 -9.25
CA THR A 342 -21.38 -27.23 -8.24
C THR A 342 -22.78 -27.51 -8.79
N ASP A 343 -23.53 -28.43 -8.17
CA ASP A 343 -24.93 -28.69 -8.55
C ASP A 343 -25.87 -27.58 -8.04
N PRO A 344 -26.43 -26.70 -8.90
CA PRO A 344 -27.32 -25.63 -8.46
C PRO A 344 -28.65 -26.16 -7.88
N ASN A 345 -28.98 -27.45 -8.07
CA ASN A 345 -30.17 -28.06 -7.49
C ASN A 345 -30.03 -28.35 -5.98
N ASP A 346 -28.81 -28.45 -5.44
CA ASP A 346 -28.60 -28.62 -3.99
C ASP A 346 -28.52 -27.27 -3.25
N ARG A 347 -28.70 -26.13 -3.93
CA ARG A 347 -28.59 -24.78 -3.37
C ARG A 347 -29.48 -24.56 -2.14
N ARG A 348 -28.86 -24.17 -1.03
CA ARG A 348 -29.52 -23.86 0.26
C ARG A 348 -28.88 -22.64 0.91
N ASN A 349 -29.59 -22.04 1.86
CA ASN A 349 -29.03 -20.97 2.68
C ASN A 349 -28.03 -21.51 3.70
N TYR A 350 -27.01 -20.73 4.01
CA TYR A 350 -26.09 -20.96 5.12
C TYR A 350 -26.07 -19.77 6.08
N VAL A 351 -25.66 -20.03 7.32
CA VAL A 351 -25.22 -19.03 8.29
C VAL A 351 -23.84 -19.41 8.78
N GLU A 352 -22.88 -18.50 8.65
CA GLU A 352 -21.58 -18.60 9.29
C GLU A 352 -21.49 -17.69 10.51
N SER A 353 -20.81 -18.15 11.55
CA SER A 353 -20.53 -17.38 12.76
C SER A 353 -19.07 -17.55 13.16
N PHE A 354 -18.42 -16.43 13.48
CA PHE A 354 -16.98 -16.34 13.69
C PHE A 354 -16.68 -15.88 15.12
N GLU A 355 -15.80 -16.62 15.79
CA GLU A 355 -15.36 -16.33 17.16
C GLU A 355 -13.85 -16.09 17.19
N TYR A 356 -13.45 -14.98 17.79
CA TYR A 356 -12.07 -14.50 17.86
C TYR A 356 -11.52 -14.52 19.29
N ASP A 357 -10.19 -14.53 19.44
CA ASP A 357 -9.57 -14.09 20.69
C ASP A 357 -9.25 -12.59 20.72
N ASP A 358 -8.60 -12.21 21.81
CA ASP A 358 -8.19 -10.87 22.19
C ASP A 358 -6.97 -10.39 21.40
N GLY A 359 -6.20 -11.31 20.80
CA GLY A 359 -5.10 -11.03 19.88
C GLY A 359 -5.58 -11.00 18.42
N ASN A 360 -6.88 -10.87 18.18
CA ASN A 360 -7.52 -10.84 16.87
C ASN A 360 -7.39 -12.13 16.03
N ASN A 361 -7.13 -13.28 16.64
CA ASN A 361 -7.08 -14.56 15.93
C ASN A 361 -8.48 -15.17 15.80
N LEU A 362 -8.87 -15.60 14.59
CA LEU A 362 -10.04 -16.49 14.43
C LEU A 362 -9.77 -17.81 15.16
N LYS A 363 -10.62 -18.16 16.12
CA LYS A 363 -10.54 -19.39 16.91
C LYS A 363 -11.56 -20.43 16.50
N LYS A 364 -12.74 -20.01 16.06
CA LYS A 364 -13.82 -20.92 15.67
C LYS A 364 -14.69 -20.30 14.58
N LEU A 365 -14.92 -21.06 13.52
CA LEU A 365 -15.93 -20.80 12.50
C LEU A 365 -16.99 -21.90 12.62
N THR A 366 -18.25 -21.50 12.81
CA THR A 366 -19.40 -22.41 12.82
C THR A 366 -20.20 -22.19 11.55
N HIS A 367 -20.38 -23.22 10.73
CA HIS A 367 -21.18 -23.18 9.50
C HIS A 367 -22.44 -24.01 9.70
N ILE A 368 -23.60 -23.38 9.47
CA ILE A 368 -24.91 -24.02 9.60
C ILE A 368 -25.60 -23.97 8.24
N ARG A 369 -25.86 -25.14 7.66
CA ARG A 369 -26.59 -25.36 6.40
C ARG A 369 -27.32 -26.70 6.51
N GLU A 370 -28.57 -26.77 6.06
CA GLU A 370 -29.32 -28.02 6.13
C GLU A 370 -28.60 -29.15 5.34
N GLY A 371 -28.33 -30.25 6.02
CA GLY A 371 -27.56 -31.38 5.51
C GLY A 371 -26.04 -31.24 5.61
N ASN A 372 -25.50 -30.08 6.02
CA ASN A 372 -24.07 -29.85 6.19
C ASN A 372 -23.79 -28.82 7.30
N ASN A 373 -23.69 -29.28 8.54
CA ASN A 373 -23.26 -28.45 9.67
C ASN A 373 -21.84 -28.85 10.05
N TYR A 374 -20.92 -27.89 10.14
CA TYR A 374 -19.56 -28.15 10.59
C TYR A 374 -19.04 -27.03 11.51
N THR A 375 -17.98 -27.33 12.24
CA THR A 375 -17.27 -26.35 13.06
C THR A 375 -15.77 -26.52 12.81
N ARG A 376 -15.12 -25.45 12.36
CA ARG A 376 -13.67 -25.37 12.18
C ARG A 376 -13.09 -24.69 13.40
N GLN A 377 -12.34 -25.43 14.22
CA GLN A 377 -11.63 -24.91 15.38
C GLN A 377 -10.15 -24.69 15.03
N MET A 378 -9.57 -23.63 15.60
CA MET A 378 -8.14 -23.32 15.52
C MET A 378 -7.55 -23.38 16.92
N PHE A 379 -6.42 -24.07 17.08
CA PHE A 379 -5.56 -23.89 18.24
C PHE A 379 -4.62 -22.73 17.93
N ILE A 380 -4.59 -21.72 18.81
CA ILE A 380 -3.68 -20.58 18.72
C ILE A 380 -2.58 -20.78 19.76
N ASP A 381 -1.33 -20.55 19.38
CA ASP A 381 -0.18 -20.64 20.28
C ASP A 381 -0.37 -19.70 21.50
N PRO A 382 -0.19 -20.18 22.74
CA PRO A 382 -0.16 -19.31 23.92
C PRO A 382 0.96 -18.25 23.91
N ALA A 383 1.99 -18.41 23.06
CA ALA A 383 3.16 -17.53 22.98
C ALA A 383 3.24 -16.65 21.72
N SER A 384 2.41 -16.90 20.69
CA SER A 384 2.39 -16.16 19.42
C SER A 384 0.99 -16.20 18.78
N ASN A 385 0.75 -15.51 17.66
CA ASN A 385 -0.48 -15.59 16.87
C ASN A 385 -0.47 -16.73 15.84
N ARG A 386 0.57 -17.57 15.84
CA ARG A 386 0.59 -18.82 15.07
C ARG A 386 -0.60 -19.68 15.45
N GLY A 387 -1.28 -20.27 14.48
CA GLY A 387 -2.46 -21.08 14.76
C GLY A 387 -2.87 -21.99 13.62
N VAL A 388 -3.22 -23.22 13.97
CA VAL A 388 -3.50 -24.33 13.05
C VAL A 388 -4.87 -24.95 13.35
N ARG A 389 -5.41 -25.71 12.39
CA ARG A 389 -6.62 -26.52 12.61
C ARG A 389 -6.38 -27.52 13.73
N TRP A 390 -7.39 -27.69 14.57
CA TRP A 390 -7.36 -28.58 15.74
C TRP A 390 -8.79 -28.99 16.11
N LYS A 391 -8.97 -30.17 16.72
CA LYS A 391 -10.26 -30.62 17.25
C LYS A 391 -10.14 -30.94 18.73
N ALA A 392 -11.22 -30.70 19.47
CA ALA A 392 -11.28 -31.04 20.89
C ALA A 392 -11.00 -32.54 21.13
N GLY A 393 -9.87 -32.84 21.77
CA GLY A 393 -9.38 -34.19 22.01
C GLY A 393 -8.05 -34.51 21.31
N ASP A 394 -7.68 -33.75 20.27
CA ASP A 394 -6.36 -33.82 19.66
C ASP A 394 -5.29 -33.32 20.66
N PRO A 395 -4.05 -33.86 20.62
CA PRO A 395 -2.95 -33.32 21.41
C PRO A 395 -2.68 -31.84 21.08
N ALA A 396 -2.06 -31.11 22.01
CA ALA A 396 -1.65 -29.73 21.76
C ALA A 396 -0.61 -29.69 20.61
N PRO A 397 -0.78 -28.84 19.58
CA PRO A 397 0.16 -28.77 18.46
C PRO A 397 1.56 -28.29 18.89
N ASP A 398 2.62 -28.88 18.32
CA ASP A 398 3.97 -28.34 18.45
C ASP A 398 4.24 -27.28 17.37
N PHE A 399 4.05 -26.02 17.75
CA PHE A 399 4.28 -24.87 16.87
C PHE A 399 5.73 -24.71 16.39
N ARG A 400 6.71 -25.39 17.00
CA ARG A 400 8.10 -25.40 16.54
C ARG A 400 8.36 -26.43 15.44
N ALA A 401 7.49 -27.43 15.31
CA ALA A 401 7.50 -28.39 14.21
C ALA A 401 6.59 -27.96 13.05
N LEU A 402 5.57 -27.14 13.33
CA LEU A 402 4.58 -26.70 12.34
C LEU A 402 4.92 -25.36 11.67
N PHE A 403 5.77 -24.53 12.29
CA PHE A 403 6.25 -23.27 11.72
C PHE A 403 7.77 -23.18 11.87
N ASP A 404 8.42 -22.52 10.92
CA ASP A 404 9.84 -22.16 11.05
C ASP A 404 10.07 -21.04 12.09
N ARG A 405 11.29 -20.55 12.21
CA ARG A 405 11.61 -19.48 13.17
C ARG A 405 11.11 -18.12 12.71
N ALA A 406 10.93 -17.92 11.41
CA ALA A 406 10.39 -16.71 10.78
C ALA A 406 8.84 -16.66 10.71
N GLY A 407 8.14 -17.72 11.14
CA GLY A 407 6.68 -17.76 11.18
C GLY A 407 6.01 -18.24 9.89
N ASN A 408 6.75 -18.93 9.03
CA ASN A 408 6.21 -19.58 7.84
C ASN A 408 5.66 -20.97 8.19
N LEU A 409 4.45 -21.30 7.73
CA LEU A 409 3.84 -22.63 7.93
C LEU A 409 4.61 -23.69 7.12
N LEU A 410 5.04 -24.77 7.79
CA LEU A 410 5.89 -25.83 7.20
C LEU A 410 5.10 -26.96 6.52
N ALA A 411 3.80 -27.06 6.78
CA ALA A 411 2.91 -27.97 6.07
C ALA A 411 1.49 -27.41 6.03
N LEU A 412 0.89 -27.37 4.85
CA LEU A 412 -0.48 -26.85 4.66
C LEU A 412 -1.51 -27.72 5.39
N GLN A 413 -1.26 -29.04 5.35
CA GLN A 413 -1.93 -30.09 6.10
C GLN A 413 -1.00 -31.33 6.16
N PRO A 414 -1.31 -32.38 6.95
CA PRO A 414 -0.50 -33.60 6.96
C PRO A 414 -0.32 -34.20 5.56
N GLY A 415 0.93 -34.49 5.18
CA GLY A 415 1.28 -34.97 3.83
C GLY A 415 1.42 -33.89 2.76
N GLN A 416 1.30 -32.61 3.11
CA GLN A 416 1.53 -31.48 2.19
C GLN A 416 2.55 -30.48 2.77
N PRO A 417 3.86 -30.85 2.83
CA PRO A 417 4.92 -29.93 3.24
C PRO A 417 5.05 -28.72 2.32
N MET A 418 5.48 -27.61 2.92
CA MET A 418 5.69 -26.30 2.30
C MET A 418 7.15 -25.90 2.48
N HIS A 419 7.85 -25.64 1.38
CA HIS A 419 9.26 -25.28 1.37
C HIS A 419 9.41 -23.78 1.07
N TRP A 420 10.25 -23.11 1.85
CA TRP A 420 10.41 -21.66 1.82
C TRP A 420 11.88 -21.31 1.55
N ASN A 421 12.12 -20.40 0.62
CA ASN A 421 13.48 -19.94 0.29
C ASN A 421 14.04 -19.01 1.38
N SER A 422 15.31 -18.58 1.23
CA SER A 422 15.97 -17.68 2.20
C SER A 422 15.36 -16.27 2.29
N ARG A 423 14.43 -15.93 1.40
CA ARG A 423 13.64 -14.68 1.39
C ARG A 423 12.24 -14.84 1.95
N HIS A 424 11.95 -15.98 2.59
CA HIS A 424 10.63 -16.33 3.14
C HIS A 424 9.50 -16.31 2.10
N GLN A 425 9.82 -16.72 0.87
CA GLN A 425 8.85 -16.94 -0.21
C GLN A 425 8.62 -18.44 -0.39
N LEU A 426 7.37 -18.83 -0.66
CA LEU A 426 7.00 -20.23 -0.88
C LEU A 426 7.66 -20.73 -2.17
N GLU A 427 8.69 -21.55 -2.07
CA GLU A 427 9.50 -22.07 -3.17
C GLU A 427 8.83 -23.29 -3.81
N SER A 428 8.31 -24.20 -2.98
CA SER A 428 7.49 -25.31 -3.45
C SER A 428 6.50 -25.81 -2.40
N LEU A 429 5.50 -26.54 -2.85
CA LEU A 429 4.49 -27.18 -2.02
C LEU A 429 4.16 -28.56 -2.60
N ILE A 430 4.35 -29.60 -1.79
CA ILE A 430 4.08 -30.98 -2.17
C ILE A 430 2.58 -31.26 -2.03
N LEU A 431 1.94 -31.68 -3.12
CA LEU A 431 0.51 -31.97 -3.20
C LEU A 431 0.20 -33.39 -2.74
N VAL A 432 1.01 -34.36 -3.20
CA VAL A 432 0.90 -35.80 -2.91
C VAL A 432 2.30 -36.40 -2.87
N GLU A 433 2.70 -36.97 -1.73
CA GLU A 433 3.90 -37.80 -1.63
C GLU A 433 3.64 -39.22 -2.16
N HIS A 434 4.46 -39.69 -3.09
CA HIS A 434 4.41 -41.06 -3.61
C HIS A 434 5.43 -41.96 -2.89
N ALA A 435 5.06 -43.20 -2.58
CA ALA A 435 5.94 -44.15 -1.88
C ALA A 435 7.19 -44.55 -2.70
N SER A 436 7.17 -44.33 -4.01
CA SER A 436 8.31 -44.50 -4.92
C SER A 436 8.13 -43.63 -6.16
N GLY A 437 9.11 -42.80 -6.49
CA GLY A 437 9.05 -41.82 -7.58
C GLY A 437 9.03 -40.37 -7.06
N PRO A 438 9.04 -39.38 -7.95
CA PRO A 438 8.86 -37.97 -7.58
C PRO A 438 7.43 -37.70 -7.09
N SER A 439 7.28 -36.78 -6.14
CA SER A 439 5.98 -36.32 -5.62
C SER A 439 5.21 -35.46 -6.63
N ASP A 440 3.90 -35.32 -6.44
CA ASP A 440 3.12 -34.26 -7.10
C ASP A 440 3.37 -32.94 -6.37
N GLN A 441 3.59 -31.83 -7.08
CA GLN A 441 4.03 -30.56 -6.47
C GLN A 441 3.71 -29.31 -7.31
N GLU A 442 3.61 -28.16 -6.64
CA GLU A 442 3.79 -26.84 -7.27
C GLU A 442 5.16 -26.24 -6.87
N LEU A 443 5.85 -25.61 -7.80
CA LEU A 443 7.10 -24.85 -7.61
C LEU A 443 6.93 -23.42 -8.12
N TYR A 444 7.63 -22.47 -7.50
CA TYR A 444 7.50 -21.04 -7.78
C TYR A 444 8.86 -20.33 -7.72
N HIS A 445 9.24 -19.62 -8.78
CA HIS A 445 10.43 -18.77 -8.74
C HIS A 445 10.02 -17.30 -8.72
N TYR A 446 10.79 -16.52 -7.97
CA TYR A 446 10.55 -15.10 -7.76
C TYR A 446 11.79 -14.32 -8.16
N SER A 447 11.56 -13.23 -8.86
CA SER A 447 12.50 -12.12 -8.91
C SER A 447 12.02 -11.17 -7.82
N GLN A 448 12.90 -10.69 -6.94
CA GLN A 448 12.67 -9.42 -6.23
C GLN A 448 11.31 -9.27 -5.51
N GLY A 449 10.79 -10.36 -4.95
CA GLY A 449 9.51 -10.37 -4.24
C GLY A 449 8.28 -10.81 -5.05
N ALA A 450 8.27 -10.74 -6.38
CA ALA A 450 7.12 -11.11 -7.21
C ALA A 450 7.34 -12.40 -8.01
N ARG A 451 6.26 -13.17 -8.20
CA ARG A 451 6.29 -14.50 -8.85
C ARG A 451 6.44 -14.35 -10.37
N VAL A 452 7.58 -14.80 -10.90
CA VAL A 452 7.89 -14.73 -12.34
C VAL A 452 7.65 -16.06 -13.07
N TYR A 453 7.68 -17.17 -12.31
CA TYR A 453 7.50 -18.50 -12.84
C TYR A 453 6.70 -19.36 -11.86
N LYS A 454 5.84 -20.24 -12.40
CA LYS A 454 5.14 -21.29 -11.66
C LYS A 454 5.16 -22.58 -12.46
N ARG A 455 5.38 -23.70 -11.80
CA ARG A 455 5.31 -25.05 -12.38
C ARG A 455 4.48 -25.97 -11.50
N HIS A 456 3.56 -26.70 -12.11
CA HIS A 456 2.75 -27.73 -11.47
C HIS A 456 3.07 -29.08 -12.13
N GLU A 457 3.39 -30.08 -11.31
CA GLU A 457 3.77 -31.41 -11.74
C GLU A 457 2.89 -32.46 -11.07
N THR A 458 2.36 -33.40 -11.86
CA THR A 458 1.74 -34.62 -11.34
C THR A 458 2.32 -35.85 -12.02
N HIS A 459 2.56 -36.87 -11.21
CA HIS A 459 3.31 -38.06 -11.56
C HIS A 459 2.44 -39.31 -11.40
N THR A 460 2.35 -40.09 -12.47
CA THR A 460 1.71 -41.42 -12.44
C THR A 460 2.74 -42.48 -12.83
N GLY A 461 2.44 -43.76 -12.62
CA GLY A 461 3.36 -44.85 -12.96
C GLY A 461 3.74 -44.98 -14.45
N THR A 462 3.12 -44.19 -15.34
CA THR A 462 3.35 -44.22 -16.79
C THR A 462 3.40 -42.85 -17.49
N VAL A 463 2.90 -41.77 -16.86
CA VAL A 463 2.77 -40.44 -17.46
C VAL A 463 3.08 -39.35 -16.44
N ASN A 464 3.85 -38.35 -16.86
CA ASN A 464 4.11 -37.13 -16.11
C ASN A 464 3.37 -35.97 -16.79
N HIS A 465 2.50 -35.29 -16.04
CA HIS A 465 1.87 -34.06 -16.49
C HIS A 465 2.58 -32.86 -15.88
N VAL A 466 3.05 -31.96 -16.74
CA VAL A 466 3.68 -30.70 -16.33
C VAL A 466 2.87 -29.56 -16.92
N ALA A 467 2.59 -28.54 -16.12
CA ALA A 467 2.02 -27.28 -16.56
C ALA A 467 2.87 -26.13 -16.01
N GLU A 468 3.32 -25.25 -16.89
CA GLU A 468 4.23 -24.15 -16.56
C GLU A 468 3.60 -22.81 -16.93
N VAL A 469 3.97 -21.76 -16.19
CA VAL A 469 3.53 -20.39 -16.42
C VAL A 469 4.72 -19.46 -16.31
N HIS A 470 5.04 -18.78 -17.41
CA HIS A 470 5.96 -17.66 -17.43
C HIS A 470 5.14 -16.37 -17.40
N TYR A 471 5.35 -15.56 -16.37
CA TYR A 471 4.72 -14.26 -16.22
C TYR A 471 5.63 -13.20 -16.85
N VAL A 472 5.18 -12.48 -17.91
CA VAL A 472 5.97 -11.43 -18.61
C VAL A 472 5.09 -10.23 -19.00
N GLY A 473 5.27 -9.09 -18.32
CA GLY A 473 4.37 -7.96 -18.45
C GLY A 473 2.90 -8.41 -18.36
N SER A 474 2.07 -7.86 -19.25
CA SER A 474 0.64 -8.16 -19.30
C SER A 474 0.25 -9.54 -19.87
N LEU A 475 1.24 -10.41 -20.10
CA LEU A 475 1.11 -11.71 -20.74
C LEU A 475 1.55 -12.82 -19.77
N GLU A 476 0.74 -13.87 -19.69
CA GLU A 476 1.17 -15.15 -19.13
C GLU A 476 1.30 -16.16 -20.26
N ILE A 477 2.48 -16.76 -20.42
CA ILE A 477 2.70 -17.84 -21.38
C ILE A 477 2.56 -19.16 -20.61
N ARG A 478 1.46 -19.86 -20.84
CA ARG A 478 1.08 -21.10 -20.16
C ARG A 478 1.34 -22.29 -21.07
N THR A 479 2.26 -23.17 -20.70
CA THR A 479 2.61 -24.38 -21.47
C THR A 479 2.21 -25.65 -20.72
N ARG A 480 1.92 -26.73 -21.44
CA ARG A 480 1.70 -28.07 -20.87
C ARG A 480 2.49 -29.15 -21.59
N SER A 481 2.80 -30.24 -20.89
CA SER A 481 3.44 -31.44 -21.49
C SER A 481 2.60 -32.14 -22.58
N SER A 482 1.33 -31.74 -22.77
CA SER A 482 0.50 -32.13 -23.92
C SER A 482 0.86 -31.43 -25.23
N GLY A 483 1.73 -30.41 -25.22
CA GLY A 483 2.00 -29.55 -26.37
C GLY A 483 1.01 -28.39 -26.53
N GLU A 484 0.24 -28.08 -25.48
CA GLU A 484 -0.54 -26.85 -25.38
C GLU A 484 0.37 -25.66 -25.05
N GLU A 485 0.18 -24.55 -25.76
CA GLU A 485 0.75 -23.24 -25.43
C GLU A 485 -0.35 -22.18 -25.57
N LEU A 486 -0.66 -21.55 -24.45
CA LEU A 486 -1.72 -20.56 -24.28
C LEU A 486 -1.10 -19.23 -23.83
N HIS A 487 -1.31 -18.20 -24.61
CA HIS A 487 -1.08 -16.82 -24.21
C HIS A 487 -2.33 -16.30 -23.52
N ARG A 488 -2.25 -16.11 -22.20
CA ARG A 488 -3.25 -15.35 -21.45
C ARG A 488 -2.82 -13.88 -21.47
N ILE A 489 -3.39 -13.12 -22.41
CA ILE A 489 -3.14 -11.69 -22.55
C ILE A 489 -4.20 -10.99 -21.72
N THR A 490 -3.80 -10.04 -20.89
CA THR A 490 -4.69 -9.55 -19.84
C THR A 490 -4.73 -8.02 -19.91
N VAL A 491 -5.94 -7.44 -20.03
CA VAL A 491 -6.15 -6.07 -20.52
C VAL A 491 -7.00 -5.26 -19.53
N ALA A 492 -6.41 -4.20 -18.97
CA ALA A 492 -7.05 -3.32 -18.00
C ALA A 492 -8.13 -2.45 -18.66
N THR A 493 -9.23 -2.23 -17.95
CA THR A 493 -10.34 -1.38 -18.44
C THR A 493 -10.67 -0.22 -17.51
N GLY A 494 -9.77 0.09 -16.57
CA GLY A 494 -9.92 1.12 -15.53
C GLY A 494 -10.67 0.62 -14.29
N THR A 495 -11.70 -0.20 -14.48
CA THR A 495 -12.30 -1.03 -13.42
C THR A 495 -12.72 -2.37 -14.00
N GLY A 496 -12.08 -3.46 -13.58
CA GLY A 496 -12.43 -4.82 -14.06
C GLY A 496 -11.60 -5.30 -15.24
N GLU A 497 -11.65 -6.61 -15.51
CA GLU A 497 -10.79 -7.25 -16.50
C GLU A 497 -11.43 -7.67 -17.80
N VAL A 498 -10.64 -7.58 -18.87
CA VAL A 498 -10.78 -8.46 -20.02
C VAL A 498 -9.52 -9.30 -20.17
N THR A 499 -9.67 -10.61 -19.99
CA THR A 499 -8.66 -11.60 -20.36
C THR A 499 -8.91 -12.05 -21.80
N CYS A 500 -7.86 -12.16 -22.62
CA CYS A 500 -7.88 -12.89 -23.89
C CYS A 500 -7.09 -14.20 -23.74
N LEU A 501 -7.76 -15.32 -23.98
CA LEU A 501 -7.13 -16.64 -24.10
C LEU A 501 -6.82 -16.89 -25.58
N HIS A 502 -5.55 -16.80 -25.95
CA HIS A 502 -5.05 -17.01 -27.31
C HIS A 502 -4.18 -18.28 -27.36
N TRP A 503 -4.64 -19.33 -28.04
CA TRP A 503 -3.86 -20.56 -28.17
C TRP A 503 -2.91 -20.52 -29.36
N VAL A 504 -1.61 -20.59 -29.08
CA VAL A 504 -0.55 -20.73 -30.09
C VAL A 504 -0.51 -22.17 -30.61
N THR A 505 -0.66 -23.16 -29.72
CA THR A 505 -0.78 -24.58 -30.06
C THR A 505 -1.63 -25.35 -29.04
N GLY A 506 -2.14 -26.52 -29.44
CA GLY A 506 -2.82 -27.47 -28.54
C GLY A 506 -4.19 -27.04 -28.00
N LYS A 507 -4.86 -26.09 -28.66
CA LYS A 507 -6.18 -25.56 -28.25
C LYS A 507 -7.19 -26.68 -27.93
N PRO A 508 -7.85 -26.66 -26.76
CA PRO A 508 -8.87 -27.66 -26.43
C PRO A 508 -10.09 -27.61 -27.37
N PRO A 509 -10.82 -28.72 -27.53
CA PRO A 509 -12.09 -28.73 -28.25
C PRO A 509 -13.16 -27.92 -27.50
N GLY A 510 -14.12 -27.34 -28.23
CA GLY A 510 -15.26 -26.63 -27.65
C GLY A 510 -15.04 -25.16 -27.25
N ILE A 511 -13.79 -24.67 -27.22
CA ILE A 511 -13.47 -23.26 -26.91
C ILE A 511 -13.03 -22.50 -28.19
N ASP A 512 -13.44 -21.23 -28.32
CA ASP A 512 -12.97 -20.32 -29.38
C ASP A 512 -11.45 -20.07 -29.26
N ALA A 513 -10.72 -19.88 -30.36
CA ALA A 513 -9.25 -19.78 -30.35
C ALA A 513 -8.68 -18.46 -29.78
N ASP A 514 -9.44 -17.37 -29.94
CA ASP A 514 -9.09 -16.02 -29.53
C ASP A 514 -10.20 -15.51 -28.61
N ARG A 515 -10.22 -16.05 -27.39
CA ARG A 515 -11.38 -16.00 -26.51
C ARG A 515 -11.27 -14.85 -25.51
N LEU A 516 -12.09 -13.81 -25.70
CA LEU A 516 -12.25 -12.74 -24.71
C LEU A 516 -13.20 -13.17 -23.57
N CYS A 517 -12.73 -13.00 -22.35
CA CYS A 517 -13.45 -13.18 -21.09
C CYS A 517 -13.50 -11.83 -20.36
N TYR A 518 -14.67 -11.20 -20.34
CA TYR A 518 -14.95 -9.96 -19.61
C TYR A 518 -15.41 -10.32 -18.19
N SER A 519 -14.61 -9.97 -17.19
CA SER A 519 -14.90 -10.21 -15.77
C SER A 519 -15.65 -9.04 -15.16
N HIS A 520 -16.87 -9.29 -14.73
CA HIS A 520 -17.63 -8.41 -13.86
C HIS A 520 -17.37 -8.80 -12.41
N SER A 521 -16.83 -7.85 -11.65
CA SER A 521 -16.38 -8.08 -10.28
C SER A 521 -17.35 -7.49 -9.25
N ASP A 522 -17.30 -7.97 -8.00
CA ASP A 522 -17.96 -7.32 -6.86
C ASP A 522 -17.17 -6.07 -6.38
N HIS A 523 -17.62 -5.46 -5.28
CA HIS A 523 -17.00 -4.26 -4.71
C HIS A 523 -15.61 -4.50 -4.09
N LEU A 524 -15.20 -5.76 -3.93
CA LEU A 524 -13.86 -6.16 -3.48
C LEU A 524 -12.94 -6.46 -4.67
N GLY A 525 -13.43 -6.37 -5.91
CA GLY A 525 -12.72 -6.79 -7.11
C GLY A 525 -12.77 -8.31 -7.36
N SER A 526 -13.59 -9.07 -6.63
CA SER A 526 -13.72 -10.53 -6.85
C SER A 526 -14.44 -10.81 -8.16
N SER A 527 -13.88 -11.63 -9.03
CA SER A 527 -14.49 -12.02 -10.32
C SER A 527 -15.74 -12.87 -10.09
N VAL A 528 -16.92 -12.26 -10.18
CA VAL A 528 -18.21 -12.93 -9.94
C VAL A 528 -18.76 -13.50 -11.24
N THR A 529 -18.91 -12.70 -12.29
CA THR A 529 -19.49 -13.14 -13.57
C THR A 529 -18.52 -12.93 -14.71
N GLU A 530 -18.13 -14.00 -15.39
CA GLU A 530 -17.39 -13.90 -16.65
C GLU A 530 -18.36 -14.02 -17.82
N ILE A 531 -18.31 -13.06 -18.75
CA ILE A 531 -19.06 -13.10 -20.01
C ILE A 531 -18.11 -13.00 -21.21
N ASP A 532 -18.61 -13.34 -22.40
CA ASP A 532 -17.76 -13.46 -23.58
C ASP A 532 -17.86 -12.32 -24.60
N GLN A 533 -17.15 -12.46 -25.73
CA GLN A 533 -17.18 -11.50 -26.83
C GLN A 533 -18.56 -11.35 -27.51
N ARG A 534 -19.51 -12.25 -27.22
CA ARG A 534 -20.92 -12.20 -27.65
C ARG A 534 -21.86 -11.81 -26.48
N ALA A 535 -21.29 -11.46 -25.33
CA ALA A 535 -21.93 -11.22 -24.03
C ALA A 535 -22.68 -12.44 -23.44
N GLN A 536 -22.29 -13.66 -23.81
CA GLN A 536 -22.82 -14.88 -23.20
C GLN A 536 -22.05 -15.23 -21.93
N VAL A 537 -22.75 -15.67 -20.88
CA VAL A 537 -22.14 -16.07 -19.61
C VAL A 537 -21.23 -17.30 -19.82
N ILE A 538 -19.99 -17.19 -19.34
CA ILE A 538 -19.00 -18.26 -19.28
C ILE A 538 -19.09 -18.94 -17.92
N SER A 539 -18.97 -18.14 -16.85
CA SER A 539 -18.98 -18.60 -15.47
C SER A 539 -19.73 -17.61 -14.56
N ARG A 540 -20.26 -18.13 -13.45
CA ARG A 540 -20.71 -17.37 -12.29
C ARG A 540 -20.11 -18.02 -11.04
N GLU A 541 -19.51 -17.22 -10.18
CA GLU A 541 -18.88 -17.67 -8.94
C GLU A 541 -19.34 -16.78 -7.78
N SER A 542 -19.63 -17.40 -6.63
CA SER A 542 -19.99 -16.70 -5.40
C SER A 542 -19.08 -17.15 -4.28
N TYR A 543 -18.74 -16.22 -3.39
CA TYR A 543 -17.76 -16.42 -2.34
C TYR A 543 -18.40 -16.31 -0.96
N TYR A 544 -17.93 -17.14 -0.02
CA TYR A 544 -18.05 -16.88 1.42
C TYR A 544 -17.33 -15.57 1.75
N ALA A 545 -17.64 -14.97 2.91
CA ALA A 545 -17.11 -13.65 3.26
C ALA A 545 -15.57 -13.59 3.34
N PHE A 546 -14.90 -14.71 3.62
CA PHE A 546 -13.42 -14.84 3.61
C PHE A 546 -12.88 -15.46 2.30
N GLY A 547 -13.59 -15.32 1.18
CA GLY A 547 -13.07 -15.58 -0.17
C GLY A 547 -12.98 -17.04 -0.64
N ALA A 548 -13.39 -18.02 0.18
CA ALA A 548 -13.60 -19.38 -0.30
C ALA A 548 -14.84 -19.44 -1.20
N THR A 549 -14.82 -20.24 -2.27
CA THR A 549 -15.95 -20.37 -3.19
C THR A 549 -17.13 -21.10 -2.51
N SER A 550 -18.33 -20.50 -2.55
CA SER A 550 -19.58 -21.04 -1.99
C SER A 550 -20.47 -21.70 -3.05
N SER A 551 -20.41 -21.22 -4.29
CA SER A 551 -21.03 -21.85 -5.46
C SER A 551 -20.30 -21.43 -6.73
N MET A 552 -20.19 -22.35 -7.69
CA MET A 552 -19.67 -22.05 -9.02
C MET A 552 -20.56 -22.70 -10.08
N ALA A 553 -20.92 -21.95 -11.11
CA ALA A 553 -21.55 -22.46 -12.32
C ALA A 553 -20.68 -22.06 -13.52
N ALA A 554 -20.54 -22.96 -14.49
CA ALA A 554 -19.88 -22.67 -15.76
C ALA A 554 -20.63 -23.35 -16.89
N ARG A 555 -20.59 -22.77 -18.10
CA ARG A 555 -21.27 -23.36 -19.27
C ARG A 555 -20.60 -24.65 -19.77
N SER A 556 -19.34 -24.88 -19.40
CA SER A 556 -18.62 -26.14 -19.58
C SER A 556 -17.54 -26.32 -18.50
N GLN A 557 -17.15 -27.56 -18.20
CA GLN A 557 -16.03 -27.83 -17.29
C GLN A 557 -14.72 -27.27 -17.85
N ILE A 558 -14.48 -27.48 -19.16
CA ILE A 558 -13.23 -27.08 -19.81
C ILE A 558 -12.98 -25.57 -19.63
N GLU A 559 -14.02 -24.73 -19.69
CA GLU A 559 -13.87 -23.29 -19.49
C GLU A 559 -13.71 -22.89 -18.01
N ALA A 560 -14.28 -23.65 -17.07
CA ALA A 560 -14.03 -23.44 -15.64
C ALA A 560 -12.54 -23.65 -15.29
N ASP A 561 -11.86 -24.56 -15.98
CA ASP A 561 -10.44 -24.89 -15.79
C ASP A 561 -9.50 -23.76 -16.23
N TYR A 562 -9.96 -22.81 -17.06
CA TYR A 562 -9.22 -21.61 -17.49
C TYR A 562 -9.59 -20.33 -16.70
N LYS A 563 -10.42 -20.43 -15.65
CA LYS A 563 -10.63 -19.31 -14.71
C LYS A 563 -9.52 -19.30 -13.65
N PHE A 564 -8.58 -18.37 -13.80
CA PHE A 564 -7.42 -18.20 -12.92
C PHE A 564 -7.63 -17.12 -11.85
N THR A 565 -8.06 -15.91 -12.25
CA THR A 565 -8.39 -14.81 -11.33
C THR A 565 -9.75 -15.03 -10.68
N ARG A 566 -9.85 -14.90 -9.35
CA ARG A 566 -11.09 -15.15 -8.58
C ARG A 566 -11.34 -14.09 -7.50
N TYR A 567 -11.27 -14.44 -6.22
CA TYR A 567 -11.51 -13.52 -5.09
C TYR A 567 -10.51 -12.35 -5.06
N SER A 568 -10.99 -11.14 -4.74
CA SER A 568 -10.20 -9.90 -4.68
C SER A 568 -9.24 -9.66 -5.87
N GLY A 569 -9.60 -10.11 -7.07
CA GLY A 569 -8.75 -9.99 -8.26
C GLY A 569 -7.44 -10.80 -8.21
N LYS A 570 -7.33 -11.83 -7.36
CA LYS A 570 -6.11 -12.65 -7.20
C LYS A 570 -6.20 -14.01 -7.90
N GLU A 571 -5.05 -14.54 -8.33
CA GLU A 571 -4.95 -15.89 -8.86
C GLU A 571 -5.04 -16.93 -7.73
N MET A 572 -5.83 -17.97 -7.96
CA MET A 572 -5.86 -19.18 -7.14
C MET A 572 -4.99 -20.28 -7.76
N ASP A 573 -4.04 -20.80 -7.01
CA ASP A 573 -3.16 -21.91 -7.41
C ASP A 573 -3.87 -23.28 -7.30
N VAL A 574 -3.26 -24.40 -7.72
CA VAL A 574 -3.99 -25.69 -7.67
C VAL A 574 -4.22 -26.17 -6.24
N THR A 575 -3.37 -25.73 -5.31
CA THR A 575 -3.53 -25.83 -3.86
C THR A 575 -4.76 -25.12 -3.28
N GLY A 576 -5.44 -24.26 -4.05
CA GLY A 576 -6.49 -23.39 -3.56
C GLY A 576 -5.98 -22.13 -2.84
N LEU A 577 -4.67 -22.02 -2.57
CA LEU A 577 -4.09 -20.80 -2.02
C LEU A 577 -4.23 -19.65 -3.03
N TYR A 578 -4.50 -18.45 -2.50
CA TYR A 578 -4.45 -17.23 -3.30
C TYR A 578 -3.07 -16.59 -3.21
N TYR A 579 -2.46 -16.29 -4.36
CA TYR A 579 -1.23 -15.52 -4.42
C TYR A 579 -1.55 -14.01 -4.40
N TYR A 580 -1.09 -13.30 -3.37
CA TYR A 580 -1.33 -11.87 -3.20
C TYR A 580 -0.13 -10.97 -3.58
N GLY A 581 1.03 -11.56 -3.90
CA GLY A 581 2.28 -10.83 -4.09
C GLY A 581 3.28 -11.15 -2.97
N ALA A 582 3.10 -10.53 -1.81
CA ALA A 582 3.99 -10.67 -0.68
C ALA A 582 3.80 -11.98 0.12
N ARG A 583 2.58 -12.52 0.14
CA ARG A 583 2.15 -13.70 0.91
C ARG A 583 1.14 -14.57 0.16
N TYR A 584 0.90 -15.77 0.68
CA TYR A 584 -0.16 -16.68 0.25
C TYR A 584 -1.31 -16.73 1.27
N TYR A 585 -2.54 -16.63 0.80
CA TYR A 585 -3.75 -16.62 1.63
C TYR A 585 -4.50 -17.96 1.55
N ALA A 586 -4.89 -18.51 2.71
CA ALA A 586 -5.68 -19.72 2.82
C ALA A 586 -7.13 -19.38 3.22
N PRO A 587 -8.07 -19.24 2.25
CA PRO A 587 -9.43 -18.77 2.53
C PRO A 587 -10.23 -19.72 3.46
N TRP A 588 -9.97 -21.03 3.42
CA TRP A 588 -10.58 -22.01 4.33
C TRP A 588 -10.03 -21.98 5.77
N LEU A 589 -8.91 -21.27 6.01
CA LEU A 589 -8.37 -20.95 7.33
C LEU A 589 -8.65 -19.51 7.75
N CYS A 590 -9.15 -18.68 6.82
CA CYS A 590 -9.41 -17.25 6.97
C CYS A 590 -8.17 -16.46 7.42
N ARG A 591 -6.96 -16.87 7.02
CA ARG A 591 -5.68 -16.25 7.42
C ARG A 591 -4.56 -16.44 6.40
N TRP A 592 -3.50 -15.66 6.56
CA TRP A 592 -2.22 -15.86 5.87
C TRP A 592 -1.51 -17.14 6.36
N VAL A 593 -0.72 -17.77 5.47
CA VAL A 593 0.09 -18.96 5.81
C VAL A 593 1.54 -18.62 6.24
N SER A 594 1.91 -17.35 6.17
CA SER A 594 3.16 -16.79 6.69
C SER A 594 2.90 -15.48 7.43
N ALA A 595 3.82 -15.11 8.32
CA ALA A 595 3.79 -13.82 9.01
C ALA A 595 3.96 -12.66 8.02
N ASP A 596 3.38 -11.51 8.36
CA ASP A 596 3.53 -10.26 7.60
C ASP A 596 5.00 -9.82 7.46
N PRO A 597 5.55 -9.76 6.23
CA PRO A 597 6.92 -9.30 6.01
C PRO A 597 7.09 -7.79 6.29
N ALA A 598 6.00 -7.00 6.32
CA ALA A 598 6.04 -5.59 6.72
C ALA A 598 5.99 -5.41 8.25
N GLY A 599 5.80 -6.50 9.01
CA GLY A 599 5.64 -6.44 10.46
C GLY A 599 4.29 -5.84 10.87
N THR A 600 4.27 -4.99 11.90
CA THR A 600 3.04 -4.61 12.60
C THR A 600 2.22 -3.49 11.93
N VAL A 601 2.31 -3.34 10.61
CA VAL A 601 1.64 -2.25 9.84
C VAL A 601 0.12 -2.33 9.95
N ASP A 602 -0.44 -3.54 9.86
CA ASP A 602 -1.89 -3.79 9.96
C ASP A 602 -2.35 -4.22 11.37
N GLY A 603 -1.45 -4.17 12.35
CA GLY A 603 -1.68 -4.51 13.76
C GLY A 603 -0.66 -5.50 14.32
N LEU A 604 -0.83 -5.90 15.58
CA LEU A 604 0.10 -6.79 16.30
C LEU A 604 -0.04 -8.29 15.99
N ASN A 605 -0.99 -8.66 15.12
CA ASN A 605 -1.23 -10.02 14.66
C ASN A 605 -0.80 -10.16 13.20
N LEU A 606 0.32 -10.83 12.97
CA LEU A 606 0.93 -10.90 11.63
C LEU A 606 0.25 -11.91 10.68
N TYR A 607 -0.81 -12.61 11.12
CA TYR A 607 -1.56 -13.59 10.32
C TYR A 607 -3.00 -13.17 10.02
N ALA A 608 -3.51 -12.11 10.64
CA ALA A 608 -4.90 -11.66 10.47
C ALA A 608 -5.14 -11.16 9.03
N PHE A 609 -6.15 -11.71 8.36
CA PHE A 609 -6.53 -11.26 7.02
C PHE A 609 -7.41 -10.02 7.11
N VAL A 610 -6.92 -8.89 6.58
CA VAL A 610 -7.60 -7.58 6.51
C VAL A 610 -8.36 -7.22 7.80
N SER A 611 -7.68 -7.37 8.94
CA SER A 611 -8.23 -7.12 10.29
C SER A 611 -9.55 -7.84 10.62
N ASN A 612 -9.85 -8.96 9.96
CA ASN A 612 -11.09 -9.73 10.07
C ASN A 612 -12.37 -8.98 9.60
N ASN A 613 -12.23 -8.01 8.68
CA ASN A 613 -13.36 -7.34 8.00
C ASN A 613 -13.23 -7.42 6.46
N PRO A 614 -13.34 -8.63 5.88
CA PRO A 614 -13.09 -8.88 4.46
C PRO A 614 -14.16 -8.31 3.51
N LEU A 615 -15.26 -7.76 4.04
CA LEU A 615 -16.35 -7.18 3.26
C LEU A 615 -16.26 -5.65 3.12
N ARG A 616 -15.32 -5.03 3.85
CA ARG A 616 -14.97 -3.61 3.75
C ARG A 616 -13.55 -3.43 3.21
N PHE A 617 -12.63 -4.36 3.52
CA PHE A 617 -11.20 -4.21 3.23
C PHE A 617 -10.68 -5.26 2.26
N VAL A 618 -9.75 -4.81 1.42
CA VAL A 618 -8.91 -5.65 0.55
C VAL A 618 -7.45 -5.40 0.89
N ASP A 619 -6.61 -6.44 0.74
CA ASP A 619 -5.16 -6.32 0.76
C ASP A 619 -4.66 -6.41 -0.70
N PRO A 620 -4.14 -5.32 -1.30
CA PRO A 620 -3.75 -5.34 -2.70
C PRO A 620 -2.44 -6.07 -2.99
N SER A 621 -1.56 -6.24 -2.00
CA SER A 621 -0.20 -6.79 -2.19
C SER A 621 0.18 -7.89 -1.21
N GLY A 622 -0.68 -8.22 -0.24
CA GLY A 622 -0.39 -9.12 0.85
C GLY A 622 0.41 -8.47 1.99
N GLY A 623 0.30 -7.15 2.20
CA GLY A 623 1.07 -6.42 3.23
C GLY A 623 0.45 -5.15 3.83
N ALA A 624 -0.68 -4.63 3.33
CA ALA A 624 -1.41 -3.50 3.95
C ALA A 624 -2.83 -3.29 3.39
N LYS A 625 -3.77 -2.85 4.25
CA LYS A 625 -5.11 -2.34 3.85
C LYS A 625 -5.08 -0.89 3.34
N ALA A 626 -5.95 -0.59 2.38
CA ALA A 626 -5.91 0.66 1.58
C ALA A 626 -6.22 1.98 2.33
N GLU A 627 -6.97 1.97 3.44
CA GLU A 627 -7.33 3.20 4.21
C GLU A 627 -6.12 3.95 4.77
N SER A 628 -5.08 3.21 5.17
CA SER A 628 -3.86 3.75 5.78
C SER A 628 -3.17 4.79 4.88
N VAL A 629 -3.24 4.60 3.56
CA VAL A 629 -2.60 5.47 2.54
C VAL A 629 -3.19 6.89 2.52
N ILE A 630 -4.51 7.01 2.73
CA ILE A 630 -5.21 8.31 2.69
C ILE A 630 -4.83 9.17 3.90
N MET A 631 -4.79 8.54 5.08
CA MET A 631 -4.47 9.21 6.34
C MET A 631 -3.02 9.73 6.33
N LEU A 632 -2.08 8.91 5.83
CA LEU A 632 -0.67 9.30 5.70
C LEU A 632 -0.47 10.53 4.80
N TYR A 633 -1.12 10.60 3.64
CA TYR A 633 -1.00 11.78 2.79
C TYR A 633 -1.66 13.04 3.37
N SER A 634 -2.83 12.89 4.01
CA SER A 634 -3.52 14.02 4.64
C SER A 634 -2.65 14.68 5.70
N GLY A 635 -1.88 13.90 6.44
CA GLY A 635 -0.81 14.40 7.30
C GLY A 635 0.26 15.15 6.51
N PHE A 636 0.86 14.47 5.52
CA PHE A 636 1.97 15.01 4.71
C PHE A 636 1.67 16.37 4.08
N VAL A 637 0.58 16.48 3.32
CA VAL A 637 0.27 17.73 2.61
C VAL A 637 -0.08 18.85 3.58
N SER A 638 -0.70 18.56 4.72
CA SER A 638 -1.04 19.58 5.73
C SER A 638 0.23 20.19 6.35
N THR A 639 1.21 19.36 6.69
CA THR A 639 2.49 19.79 7.27
C THR A 639 3.30 20.59 6.25
N LEU A 640 3.44 20.07 5.02
CA LEU A 640 4.21 20.72 3.96
C LEU A 640 3.55 22.01 3.46
N GLU A 641 2.22 22.12 3.45
CA GLU A 641 1.53 23.37 3.13
C GLU A 641 1.96 24.52 4.07
N GLY A 642 1.99 24.26 5.38
CA GLY A 642 2.39 25.25 6.38
C GLY A 642 3.85 25.67 6.28
N ILE A 643 4.74 24.71 5.99
CA ILE A 643 6.18 24.94 5.78
C ILE A 643 6.42 25.70 4.46
N ALA A 644 5.74 25.32 3.38
CA ALA A 644 5.85 25.98 2.07
C ALA A 644 5.38 27.44 2.12
N GLY A 645 4.30 27.73 2.85
CA GLY A 645 3.83 29.10 3.06
C GLY A 645 4.85 29.99 3.80
N GLN A 646 5.60 29.45 4.76
CA GLN A 646 6.65 30.18 5.47
C GLN A 646 7.92 30.35 4.63
N THR A 647 8.30 29.29 3.92
CA THR A 647 9.48 29.29 3.04
C THR A 647 9.28 30.26 1.87
N LEU A 648 8.05 30.42 1.39
CA LEU A 648 7.68 31.45 0.40
C LEU A 648 7.94 32.86 0.94
N VAL A 649 7.64 33.12 2.22
CA VAL A 649 7.94 34.40 2.88
C VAL A 649 9.44 34.58 3.11
N GLN A 650 10.19 33.53 3.46
CA GLN A 650 11.66 33.61 3.57
C GLN A 650 12.30 33.94 2.21
N ILE A 651 11.91 33.22 1.15
CA ILE A 651 12.39 33.45 -0.21
C ILE A 651 12.02 34.85 -0.70
N ASP A 652 10.79 35.34 -0.46
CA ASP A 652 10.41 36.73 -0.78
C ASP A 652 11.30 37.77 -0.08
N ASN A 653 11.61 37.59 1.21
CA ASN A 653 12.48 38.50 1.95
C ASN A 653 13.94 38.45 1.45
N VAL A 654 14.46 37.28 1.04
CA VAL A 654 15.78 37.15 0.40
C VAL A 654 15.81 37.87 -0.94
N ILE A 655 14.79 37.62 -1.78
CA ILE A 655 14.65 38.17 -3.13
C ILE A 655 14.54 39.71 -3.10
N HIS A 656 13.76 40.26 -2.17
CA HIS A 656 13.50 41.70 -2.08
C HIS A 656 14.38 42.45 -1.05
N GLN A 657 15.25 41.74 -0.32
CA GLN A 657 16.10 42.26 0.77
C GLN A 657 15.36 43.07 1.85
N LYS A 658 14.08 42.74 2.11
CA LYS A 658 13.24 43.45 3.10
C LYS A 658 13.35 42.81 4.50
N ASN A 659 13.10 43.62 5.54
CA ASN A 659 12.98 43.21 6.95
C ASN A 659 14.19 42.53 7.64
N ILE A 660 15.30 42.25 6.95
CA ILE A 660 16.47 41.52 7.48
C ILE A 660 16.94 42.04 8.86
N LYS A 661 17.13 43.36 9.01
CA LYS A 661 17.59 43.98 10.28
C LYS A 661 16.59 43.79 11.45
N ARG A 662 15.29 43.76 11.16
CA ARG A 662 14.23 43.57 12.16
C ARG A 662 14.21 42.12 12.65
N ASN A 663 14.40 41.16 11.74
CA ASN A 663 14.41 39.73 12.07
C ASN A 663 15.69 39.35 12.83
N LEU A 664 16.85 39.93 12.46
CA LEU A 664 18.10 39.73 13.21
C LEU A 664 18.00 40.23 14.66
N LEU A 665 17.40 41.42 14.87
CA LEU A 665 17.23 41.99 16.21
C LEU A 665 16.29 41.14 17.10
N ALA A 666 15.23 40.58 16.53
CA ALA A 666 14.34 39.67 17.24
C ALA A 666 15.06 38.37 17.67
N ASN A 667 15.89 37.80 16.80
CA ASN A 667 16.70 36.61 17.10
C ASN A 667 17.68 36.83 18.27
N THR A 668 18.34 38.00 18.34
CA THR A 668 19.29 38.30 19.43
C THR A 668 18.62 38.49 20.78
N VAL A 669 17.43 39.12 20.83
CA VAL A 669 16.68 39.30 22.08
C VAL A 669 16.18 37.96 22.64
N GLY A 670 15.77 37.03 21.77
CA GLY A 670 15.31 35.70 22.17
C GLY A 670 16.36 34.85 22.88
N GLU A 671 17.58 34.78 22.34
CA GLU A 671 18.66 33.93 22.91
C GLU A 671 19.12 34.41 24.31
N VAL A 672 19.08 35.72 24.57
CA VAL A 672 19.40 36.27 25.91
C VAL A 672 18.34 35.91 26.95
N VAL A 673 17.05 35.87 26.56
CA VAL A 673 15.94 35.50 27.47
C VAL A 673 15.98 34.00 27.81
N THR A 674 16.31 33.14 26.85
CA THR A 674 16.41 31.68 27.09
C THR A 674 17.60 31.31 27.98
N GLY A 675 18.69 32.08 27.96
CA GLY A 675 19.91 31.81 28.74
C GLY A 675 19.87 32.12 30.23
N ILE A 676 18.76 32.65 30.78
CA ILE A 676 18.66 33.13 32.18
C ILE A 676 17.72 32.27 33.05
N LEU A 677 16.90 31.39 32.46
CA LEU A 677 15.89 30.60 33.19
C LEU A 677 16.42 29.29 33.83
N SER A 678 17.59 29.34 34.47
CA SER A 678 18.22 28.14 35.06
C SER A 678 19.09 28.38 36.30
N TYR A 679 18.64 29.21 37.26
CA TYR A 679 19.14 29.12 38.65
C TYR A 679 18.17 29.63 39.73
N GLU A 680 17.72 28.70 40.59
CA GLU A 680 17.03 28.86 41.88
C GLU A 680 15.72 29.70 41.97
N ALA A 681 14.96 29.41 43.04
CA ALA A 681 13.56 29.80 43.19
C ALA A 681 13.36 30.89 44.25
N GLY A 682 12.36 31.75 44.04
CA GLY A 682 11.86 32.68 45.05
C GLY A 682 11.79 34.15 44.59
N ASN A 683 10.80 34.87 45.12
CA ASN A 683 10.56 36.28 44.80
C ASN A 683 11.79 37.17 45.06
N ILE A 684 12.08 38.11 44.14
CA ILE A 684 12.22 39.56 44.36
C ILE A 684 12.57 40.26 43.03
N GLY A 685 12.06 41.47 42.81
CA GLY A 685 12.80 42.47 42.01
C GLY A 685 12.45 42.65 40.54
N GLY A 686 11.17 42.87 40.22
CA GLY A 686 10.81 43.50 38.93
C GLY A 686 11.17 44.99 38.90
N GLU A 687 12.46 45.34 38.81
CA GLU A 687 12.92 46.74 38.71
C GLU A 687 14.39 46.88 38.23
N GLN A 688 14.69 46.56 36.96
CA GLN A 688 15.97 46.98 36.35
C GLN A 688 16.12 47.00 34.81
N VAL A 689 15.12 46.59 34.01
CA VAL A 689 15.19 46.65 32.52
C VAL A 689 14.66 47.97 31.96
N GLY A 690 14.98 49.09 32.62
CA GLY A 690 14.47 50.43 32.31
C GLY A 690 15.50 51.42 31.73
N GLN A 691 16.74 50.99 31.44
CA GLN A 691 17.87 51.91 31.21
C GLN A 691 18.68 51.69 29.90
N LEU A 692 18.19 50.92 28.93
CA LEU A 692 18.95 50.60 27.70
C LEU A 692 18.25 50.95 26.37
N ILE A 693 17.29 51.89 26.37
CA ILE A 693 16.71 52.44 25.13
C ILE A 693 16.59 53.97 25.21
N PRO A 694 17.39 54.72 24.43
CA PRO A 694 17.09 56.09 24.05
C PRO A 694 16.13 56.11 22.85
N ASP A 695 15.02 56.81 23.02
CA ASP A 695 14.08 57.38 22.05
C ASP A 695 14.23 57.10 20.53
N VAL A 696 13.22 56.43 19.97
CA VAL A 696 12.72 56.75 18.62
C VAL A 696 11.17 56.79 18.64
N PRO A 697 10.54 57.97 18.70
CA PRO A 697 9.08 58.11 18.67
C PRO A 697 8.51 58.26 17.25
N HIS A 698 7.22 57.90 17.11
CA HIS A 698 6.36 58.03 15.90
C HIS A 698 6.72 57.01 14.77
N ILE A 699 5.80 56.35 14.05
CA ILE A 699 4.42 56.69 13.63
C ILE A 699 3.50 55.44 13.58
N VAL A 700 2.34 55.57 14.24
CA VAL A 700 0.95 55.17 13.87
C VAL A 700 0.64 53.81 13.21
N SER A 701 -0.15 53.03 13.96
CA SER A 701 -1.02 51.91 13.57
C SER A 701 -1.87 52.11 12.30
N HIS A 702 -2.03 51.05 11.50
CA HIS A 702 -3.30 50.71 10.85
C HIS A 702 -3.70 49.28 11.25
N SER A 703 -5.00 49.00 11.31
CA SER A 703 -5.57 48.06 12.28
C SER A 703 -6.44 46.95 11.70
N ARG A 704 -6.59 45.87 12.49
CA ARG A 704 -7.56 44.76 12.40
C ARG A 704 -7.31 43.66 11.35
N VAL A 705 -6.68 42.58 11.83
CA VAL A 705 -7.31 41.24 11.82
C VAL A 705 -7.22 40.70 13.25
N ASP A 706 -8.24 39.98 13.71
CA ASP A 706 -8.38 39.57 15.10
C ASP A 706 -7.40 38.46 15.53
N ARG A 707 -7.20 38.36 16.85
CA ARG A 707 -6.20 37.49 17.49
C ARG A 707 -6.60 36.01 17.42
N LEU A 708 -5.69 35.16 16.94
CA LEU A 708 -5.77 33.70 17.08
C LEU A 708 -5.12 33.25 18.41
N PRO A 709 -5.75 32.38 19.21
CA PRO A 709 -5.16 31.81 20.42
C PRO A 709 -4.46 30.47 20.12
N PHE A 710 -3.15 30.40 20.36
CA PHE A 710 -2.36 29.17 20.42
C PHE A 710 -1.25 29.32 21.47
N ILE A 711 -1.15 28.38 22.42
CA ILE A 711 0.05 27.93 23.18
C ILE A 711 -0.43 26.98 24.31
N GLU A 712 0.43 26.03 24.69
CA GLU A 712 0.28 24.86 25.60
C GLU A 712 -0.20 23.56 24.92
N ALA A 713 0.48 22.41 25.05
CA ALA A 713 1.86 22.11 25.46
C ALA A 713 2.28 20.73 24.86
N VAL A 714 3.58 20.46 24.70
CA VAL A 714 4.08 19.32 23.89
C VAL A 714 4.42 18.07 24.71
N THR A 715 3.96 16.92 24.19
CA THR A 715 4.64 15.63 23.89
C THR A 715 3.59 14.56 23.51
N GLY A 716 3.86 13.40 22.89
CA GLY A 716 5.08 12.89 22.23
C GLY A 716 5.29 11.37 22.44
N GLY A 717 5.10 10.52 21.42
CA GLY A 717 5.47 9.09 21.37
C GLY A 717 4.33 8.05 21.35
N ASN A 718 4.64 6.77 21.12
CA ASN A 718 4.44 6.15 19.81
C ASN A 718 3.73 4.76 19.78
N VAL A 719 2.39 4.73 19.66
CA VAL A 719 1.70 3.73 18.80
C VAL A 719 0.40 4.33 18.26
N ALA A 720 0.34 4.45 16.94
CA ALA A 720 -0.44 5.49 16.27
C ALA A 720 -0.28 6.90 16.94
N GLY A 721 0.85 7.14 17.62
CA GLY A 721 1.04 8.28 18.53
C GLY A 721 1.56 9.53 17.82
N ASP A 722 2.60 9.39 17.00
CA ASP A 722 3.25 10.55 16.38
C ASP A 722 2.72 10.95 15.00
N ILE A 723 1.68 10.27 14.48
CA ILE A 723 0.88 10.87 13.41
C ILE A 723 0.21 12.17 13.89
N MET A 724 0.08 12.42 15.20
CA MET A 724 -0.58 13.63 15.72
C MET A 724 0.09 14.42 16.85
N ALA A 725 1.10 13.91 17.55
CA ALA A 725 1.89 14.76 18.47
C ALA A 725 2.79 15.79 17.72
N GLY A 726 3.19 15.47 16.48
CA GLY A 726 4.03 16.33 15.65
C GLY A 726 3.32 17.50 14.96
N MET A 727 1.98 17.44 14.77
CA MET A 727 1.27 18.38 13.89
C MET A 727 0.99 19.78 14.48
N ALA A 728 1.41 20.06 15.71
CA ALA A 728 1.42 21.40 16.29
C ALA A 728 2.79 21.84 16.88
N ALA A 729 3.76 20.93 17.00
CA ALA A 729 5.05 21.20 17.64
C ALA A 729 6.00 22.16 16.87
N PRO A 730 5.92 22.34 15.53
CA PRO A 730 6.62 23.43 14.85
C PRO A 730 6.01 24.81 15.16
N ILE A 731 4.71 24.87 15.47
CA ILE A 731 3.94 26.12 15.51
C ILE A 731 4.20 26.92 16.79
N THR A 732 4.46 26.26 17.93
CA THR A 732 4.85 26.97 19.17
C THR A 732 6.26 27.58 19.12
N GLY A 733 7.07 27.28 18.10
CA GLY A 733 8.32 28.00 17.81
C GLY A 733 8.14 29.27 16.98
N LEU A 734 6.97 29.47 16.36
CA LEU A 734 6.75 30.50 15.34
C LEU A 734 6.21 31.82 15.90
N GLY A 735 7.00 32.38 16.82
CA GLY A 735 6.83 33.73 17.36
C GLY A 735 8.14 34.52 17.27
N LEU A 736 8.34 35.26 16.16
CA LEU A 736 9.41 36.24 15.93
C LEU A 736 10.87 35.73 15.79
N ILE A 737 11.19 34.46 16.03
CA ILE A 737 12.57 33.95 16.06
C ILE A 737 12.75 32.81 15.05
N GLY A 738 13.65 32.96 14.07
CA GLY A 738 13.86 31.97 13.00
C GLY A 738 15.01 32.31 12.03
N ALA A 739 15.43 31.31 11.25
CA ALA A 739 16.50 31.46 10.25
C ALA A 739 16.12 32.44 9.14
N LEU A 740 17.11 33.18 8.61
CA LEU A 740 16.90 34.22 7.60
C LEU A 740 16.88 33.64 6.18
N ILE A 741 17.50 32.47 5.98
CA ILE A 741 17.51 31.67 4.76
C ILE A 741 16.79 30.35 5.07
N PRO A 742 16.00 29.76 4.14
CA PRO A 742 15.45 28.42 4.33
C PRO A 742 16.55 27.40 4.64
N GLN A 743 16.48 26.75 5.81
CA GLN A 743 17.43 25.73 6.21
C GLN A 743 17.02 24.39 5.58
N THR A 744 17.45 24.15 4.35
CA THR A 744 16.93 23.07 3.49
C THR A 744 17.04 21.66 4.09
N SER A 745 17.94 21.44 5.05
CA SER A 745 18.09 20.16 5.78
C SER A 745 17.12 19.96 6.95
N THR A 746 16.47 21.01 7.44
CA THR A 746 15.47 20.92 8.54
C THR A 746 14.03 20.91 8.04
N ILE A 747 13.84 21.13 6.74
CA ILE A 747 12.54 21.19 6.07
C ILE A 747 12.48 20.30 4.81
N SER A 748 13.47 19.44 4.58
CA SER A 748 13.45 18.42 3.51
C SER A 748 12.23 17.50 3.63
N VAL A 749 11.86 16.80 2.55
CA VAL A 749 10.80 15.77 2.59
C VAL A 749 11.04 14.80 3.74
N SER A 750 12.29 14.36 3.93
CA SER A 750 12.72 13.51 5.04
C SER A 750 12.57 14.12 6.44
N ALA A 751 12.74 15.45 6.58
CA ALA A 751 12.53 16.13 7.86
C ALA A 751 11.03 16.31 8.15
N ILE A 752 10.22 16.48 7.10
CA ILE A 752 8.75 16.52 7.18
C ILE A 752 8.19 15.14 7.54
N ASP A 753 8.70 14.09 6.91
CA ASP A 753 8.39 12.69 7.23
C ASP A 753 8.71 12.38 8.70
N LYS A 754 9.93 12.71 9.15
CA LYS A 754 10.34 12.58 10.54
C LYS A 754 9.46 13.40 11.50
N ALA A 755 8.99 14.58 11.10
CA ALA A 755 8.08 15.41 11.90
C ALA A 755 6.65 14.86 12.01
N MET A 756 6.29 13.84 11.22
CA MET A 756 5.01 13.12 11.26
C MET A 756 5.12 11.71 11.86
N GLY A 757 6.24 11.37 12.50
CA GLY A 757 6.49 10.03 13.02
C GLY A 757 6.79 8.98 11.94
N ILE A 758 7.08 9.38 10.70
CA ILE A 758 7.64 8.49 9.68
C ILE A 758 9.16 8.48 9.92
N GLU A 759 9.65 7.50 10.67
CA GLU A 759 11.08 7.36 10.99
C GLU A 759 11.90 6.77 9.84
N GLU A 760 11.82 7.38 8.64
CA GLU A 760 12.90 7.38 7.66
C GLU A 760 12.68 8.43 6.57
N ALA A 761 13.76 8.81 5.89
CA ALA A 761 13.66 9.59 4.68
C ALA A 761 13.03 8.73 3.58
N ALA A 762 11.92 9.17 2.98
CA ALA A 762 11.41 8.56 1.74
C ALA A 762 12.29 8.89 0.51
N LYS A 763 13.56 8.48 0.58
CA LYS A 763 14.56 8.42 -0.49
C LYS A 763 15.21 7.03 -0.40
N ASP A 764 14.77 6.02 -1.13
CA ASP A 764 13.92 6.07 -2.32
C ASP A 764 12.63 5.25 -2.12
N ILE A 765 11.53 5.95 -1.81
CA ILE A 765 10.20 5.40 -2.09
C ILE A 765 9.85 5.80 -3.53
N GLU A 766 10.50 5.13 -4.48
CA GLU A 766 9.99 4.94 -5.84
C GLU A 766 8.80 3.93 -5.81
N LEU A 767 7.85 4.12 -4.89
CA LEU A 767 6.48 3.67 -5.11
C LEU A 767 5.86 4.63 -6.12
N ASN A 768 6.27 4.44 -7.37
CA ASN A 768 5.74 5.04 -8.58
C ASN A 768 4.30 4.60 -8.77
N TRP A 769 3.42 5.16 -7.96
CA TRP A 769 2.02 4.79 -7.88
C TRP A 769 1.20 5.20 -9.11
N ARG A 770 1.83 5.89 -10.08
CA ARG A 770 1.29 6.00 -11.43
C ARG A 770 1.31 4.66 -12.18
N SER A 771 2.11 3.67 -11.80
CA SER A 771 1.91 2.26 -12.23
C SER A 771 0.85 1.57 -11.37
N ILE A 772 0.94 1.70 -10.04
CA ILE A 772 0.13 0.91 -9.11
C ILE A 772 -1.39 1.17 -9.26
N LYS A 773 -1.82 2.40 -9.60
CA LYS A 773 -3.26 2.67 -9.85
C LYS A 773 -3.77 2.08 -11.17
N ASP A 774 -2.93 1.98 -12.19
CA ASP A 774 -3.29 1.39 -13.48
C ASP A 774 -3.23 -0.17 -13.43
N GLU A 775 -2.68 -0.74 -12.34
CA GLU A 775 -2.51 -2.19 -12.16
C GLU A 775 -3.45 -2.83 -11.12
N LEU A 776 -3.93 -2.10 -10.09
CA LEU A 776 -4.55 -2.74 -8.91
C LEU A 776 -6.04 -3.12 -9.00
N ILE A 777 -6.82 -2.61 -9.96
CA ILE A 777 -8.24 -2.99 -10.11
C ILE A 777 -8.47 -3.55 -11.51
N HIS A 778 -7.77 -4.66 -11.76
CA HIS A 778 -7.85 -5.55 -12.94
C HIS A 778 -7.37 -4.91 -14.28
N PRO A 779 -6.64 -5.65 -15.13
CA PRO A 779 -5.40 -6.38 -14.89
C PRO A 779 -4.42 -6.08 -16.07
N ALA A 780 -3.17 -6.45 -16.03
CA ALA A 780 -2.86 -7.86 -16.01
C ALA A 780 -2.61 -8.38 -14.61
N LEU A 781 -2.46 -9.70 -14.47
CA LEU A 781 -2.02 -10.29 -13.21
C LEU A 781 -0.59 -9.85 -12.81
N ASN A 782 0.01 -8.97 -13.62
CA ASN A 782 1.41 -8.68 -13.77
C ASN A 782 1.61 -7.46 -14.70
N SER A 783 2.35 -6.43 -14.27
CA SER A 783 3.53 -6.01 -15.05
C SER A 783 4.77 -6.81 -14.62
N VAL A 784 4.53 -7.91 -13.89
CA VAL A 784 5.46 -8.88 -13.29
C VAL A 784 6.23 -8.32 -12.13
N LEU A 785 6.97 -7.26 -12.40
CA LEU A 785 7.91 -6.64 -11.49
C LEU A 785 8.04 -5.20 -11.93
N ASN A 786 7.45 -4.24 -11.23
CA ASN A 786 8.00 -2.89 -11.33
C ASN A 786 9.40 -2.94 -10.69
N PRO A 787 10.51 -2.68 -11.43
CA PRO A 787 11.87 -2.71 -10.88
C PRO A 787 12.06 -1.76 -9.69
N GLU A 788 11.24 -0.74 -9.57
CA GLU A 788 11.25 0.21 -8.45
C GLU A 788 10.54 -0.39 -7.20
N PHE A 789 9.40 -1.06 -7.37
CA PHE A 789 8.69 -1.82 -6.31
C PHE A 789 9.53 -3.00 -5.78
N VAL A 790 10.37 -3.53 -6.66
CA VAL A 790 11.34 -4.60 -6.49
C VAL A 790 12.49 -4.21 -5.55
N MET A 791 13.10 -3.05 -5.78
CA MET A 791 14.22 -2.55 -4.95
C MET A 791 13.82 -2.35 -3.48
N GLY A 792 12.55 -1.99 -3.23
CA GLY A 792 12.00 -1.82 -1.88
C GLY A 792 12.00 -3.10 -1.02
N ARG A 793 12.16 -4.29 -1.61
CA ARG A 793 12.22 -5.57 -0.86
C ARG A 793 13.63 -6.08 -0.59
N LEU A 794 14.65 -5.43 -1.14
CA LEU A 794 16.06 -5.64 -0.77
C LEU A 794 16.52 -4.70 0.34
N VAL A 795 15.97 -3.49 0.36
CA VAL A 795 16.23 -2.49 1.41
C VAL A 795 15.22 -2.65 2.54
N GLY A 796 15.11 -3.86 3.08
CA GLY A 796 14.43 -4.11 4.35
C GLY A 796 15.24 -3.61 5.56
N ALA A 797 15.87 -2.43 5.45
CA ALA A 797 16.76 -1.79 6.43
C ALA A 797 17.43 -0.44 6.00
N TRP A 798 17.12 0.66 6.68
CA TRP A 798 18.06 1.70 7.18
C TRP A 798 18.71 2.74 6.20
N ILE A 799 19.18 3.96 6.57
CA ILE A 799 19.51 4.61 7.88
C ILE A 799 19.20 6.15 7.97
N SER A 800 19.43 6.66 9.20
CA SER A 800 19.49 8.02 9.79
C SER A 800 20.64 9.04 9.46
N ILE A 801 20.50 10.23 10.08
CA ILE A 801 21.18 11.55 9.96
C ILE A 801 22.52 11.70 10.74
N LEU A 802 23.34 12.72 10.41
CA LEU A 802 24.35 13.31 11.32
C LEU A 802 24.06 14.78 11.71
N GLY A 803 24.40 15.15 12.96
CA GLY A 803 23.92 16.36 13.65
C GLY A 803 24.87 17.56 13.74
N GLY A 804 24.55 18.56 14.57
CA GLY A 804 25.20 19.87 14.57
C GLY A 804 25.48 20.53 15.92
N ALA A 805 26.38 21.52 15.90
CA ALA A 805 26.74 22.38 17.04
C ALA A 805 27.35 23.73 16.56
N PHE A 806 26.57 24.61 15.88
CA PHE A 806 27.11 25.85 15.25
C PHE A 806 26.20 27.10 15.26
N ASN A 807 25.09 27.12 16.01
CA ASN A 807 23.97 28.04 15.72
C ASN A 807 24.19 29.55 15.94
N LEU A 808 25.12 30.00 16.77
CA LEU A 808 25.33 31.46 16.96
C LEU A 808 26.11 32.12 15.81
N PHE A 809 27.13 31.43 15.28
CA PHE A 809 27.93 31.94 14.15
C PHE A 809 27.18 31.86 12.82
N ALA A 810 26.32 30.85 12.63
CA ALA A 810 25.55 30.67 11.40
C ALA A 810 24.67 31.88 11.05
N ARG A 811 24.04 32.52 12.04
CA ARG A 811 23.09 33.63 11.83
C ARG A 811 23.73 34.92 11.32
N ALA A 812 24.97 35.20 11.74
CA ALA A 812 25.75 36.32 11.20
C ALA A 812 26.16 36.07 9.74
N VAL A 813 26.49 34.82 9.41
CA VAL A 813 26.80 34.39 8.03
C VAL A 813 25.56 34.45 7.14
N GLU A 814 24.39 33.97 7.59
CA GLU A 814 23.13 34.07 6.82
C GLU A 814 22.78 35.51 6.43
N ALA A 815 22.96 36.49 7.34
CA ALA A 815 22.69 37.90 7.05
C ALA A 815 23.68 38.51 6.04
N GLU A 816 24.96 38.14 6.12
CA GLU A 816 26.01 38.61 5.21
C GLU A 816 25.91 37.93 3.83
N ASP A 817 25.45 36.68 3.76
CA ASP A 817 25.13 35.97 2.51
C ASP A 817 23.93 36.58 1.78
N ILE A 818 22.86 36.99 2.46
CA ILE A 818 21.73 37.67 1.79
C ILE A 818 22.19 39.03 1.22
N LYS A 819 23.09 39.71 1.92
CA LYS A 819 23.67 41.01 1.50
C LYS A 819 24.63 40.87 0.32
N ASN A 820 25.46 39.82 0.29
CA ASN A 820 26.41 39.53 -0.79
C ASN A 820 25.82 38.65 -1.91
N ARG A 821 24.53 38.32 -1.81
CA ARG A 821 23.76 37.31 -2.56
C ARG A 821 24.13 35.88 -2.17
N LEU A 822 23.09 35.05 -2.01
CA LEU A 822 23.23 33.59 -1.84
C LEU A 822 24.23 33.00 -2.83
N ASP A 823 25.12 32.17 -2.32
CA ASP A 823 26.07 31.44 -3.15
C ASP A 823 25.35 30.40 -4.06
N PRO A 824 25.96 30.01 -5.20
CA PRO A 824 25.38 29.00 -6.10
C PRO A 824 25.03 27.67 -5.44
N VAL A 825 25.78 27.21 -4.42
CA VAL A 825 25.50 25.96 -3.70
C VAL A 825 24.24 26.09 -2.85
N LYS A 826 24.02 27.21 -2.15
CA LYS A 826 22.78 27.49 -1.42
C LYS A 826 21.57 27.64 -2.34
N ILE A 827 21.74 28.30 -3.50
CA ILE A 827 20.69 28.36 -4.53
C ILE A 827 20.34 26.95 -5.00
N GLY A 828 21.34 26.14 -5.36
CA GLY A 828 21.14 24.75 -5.78
C GLY A 828 20.39 23.92 -4.73
N LYS A 829 20.77 24.01 -3.45
CA LYS A 829 20.07 23.31 -2.36
C LYS A 829 18.61 23.72 -2.20
N ILE A 830 18.27 25.00 -2.39
CA ILE A 830 16.87 25.47 -2.35
C ILE A 830 16.10 24.96 -3.57
N GLU A 831 16.70 24.94 -4.76
CA GLU A 831 16.05 24.43 -5.97
C GLU A 831 15.85 22.92 -5.94
N THR A 832 16.81 22.16 -5.41
CA THR A 832 16.66 20.73 -5.08
C THR A 832 15.52 20.51 -4.09
N LEU A 833 15.51 21.22 -2.94
CA LEU A 833 14.43 21.14 -1.95
C LEU A 833 13.04 21.38 -2.55
N LEU A 834 12.88 22.45 -3.34
CA LEU A 834 11.59 22.80 -3.95
C LEU A 834 11.16 21.78 -5.01
N SER A 835 12.12 21.11 -5.65
CA SER A 835 11.84 20.03 -6.60
C SER A 835 11.39 18.76 -5.86
N GLU A 836 12.11 18.36 -4.81
CA GLU A 836 11.76 17.24 -3.93
C GLU A 836 10.39 17.43 -3.26
N TRP A 837 10.07 18.65 -2.81
CA TRP A 837 8.74 18.99 -2.29
C TRP A 837 7.66 18.86 -3.33
N LYS A 838 7.89 19.38 -4.54
CA LYS A 838 6.91 19.29 -5.64
C LYS A 838 6.62 17.84 -5.97
N GLU A 839 7.67 17.06 -6.15
CA GLU A 839 7.63 15.64 -6.43
C GLU A 839 6.88 14.87 -5.35
N ALA A 840 7.22 15.05 -4.07
CA ALA A 840 6.54 14.38 -2.97
C ALA A 840 5.07 14.81 -2.82
N VAL A 841 4.71 16.08 -3.10
CA VAL A 841 3.29 16.51 -3.10
C VAL A 841 2.53 15.88 -4.26
N GLU A 842 3.07 15.93 -5.48
CA GLU A 842 2.44 15.34 -6.66
C GLU A 842 2.29 13.81 -6.52
N GLN A 843 3.36 13.12 -6.14
CA GLN A 843 3.41 11.67 -5.93
C GLN A 843 2.40 11.23 -4.87
N ARG A 844 2.47 11.78 -3.66
CA ARG A 844 1.63 11.34 -2.53
C ARG A 844 0.18 11.80 -2.67
N SER A 845 -0.09 12.88 -3.41
CA SER A 845 -1.47 13.25 -3.78
C SER A 845 -2.14 12.15 -4.60
N ALA A 846 -1.41 11.55 -5.54
CA ALA A 846 -1.90 10.44 -6.34
C ALA A 846 -2.17 9.19 -5.49
N TRP A 847 -1.35 8.96 -4.44
CA TRP A 847 -1.53 7.85 -3.49
C TRP A 847 -2.90 7.96 -2.79
N ALA A 848 -3.19 9.10 -2.17
CA ALA A 848 -4.44 9.32 -1.46
C ALA A 848 -5.65 9.38 -2.38
N GLU A 849 -5.54 10.08 -3.51
CA GLU A 849 -6.58 10.14 -4.53
C GLU A 849 -7.00 8.74 -4.97
N ALA A 850 -6.04 7.87 -5.23
CA ALA A 850 -6.28 6.50 -5.65
C ALA A 850 -6.82 5.62 -4.52
N ALA A 851 -6.31 5.74 -3.30
CA ALA A 851 -6.86 5.01 -2.17
C ALA A 851 -8.33 5.43 -1.90
N PHE A 852 -8.71 6.71 -2.05
CA PHE A 852 -10.13 7.11 -2.04
C PHE A 852 -10.95 6.40 -3.12
N ASN A 853 -10.39 6.18 -4.32
CA ASN A 853 -11.07 5.38 -5.35
C ASN A 853 -11.19 3.91 -4.95
N ALA A 854 -10.13 3.30 -4.42
CA ALA A 854 -10.09 1.89 -4.02
C ALA A 854 -11.11 1.55 -2.92
N LEU A 855 -11.34 2.49 -1.99
CA LEU A 855 -12.37 2.36 -0.96
C LEU A 855 -13.79 2.70 -1.43
N GLY A 856 -13.95 3.19 -2.66
CA GLY A 856 -15.23 3.69 -3.14
C GLY A 856 -15.80 4.85 -2.30
N THR A 857 -14.97 5.59 -1.55
CA THR A 857 -15.41 6.69 -0.66
C THR A 857 -14.80 8.03 -1.07
N ASN A 858 -15.48 9.14 -0.78
CA ASN A 858 -14.91 10.48 -0.85
C ASN A 858 -14.55 11.03 0.53
N VAL A 859 -14.87 10.27 1.59
CA VAL A 859 -14.67 10.67 2.97
C VAL A 859 -14.09 9.50 3.75
N VAL A 860 -12.89 9.70 4.29
CA VAL A 860 -12.35 8.85 5.36
C VAL A 860 -12.59 9.58 6.66
N TYR A 861 -13.10 8.87 7.67
CA TYR A 861 -13.24 9.39 9.02
C TYR A 861 -12.04 8.91 9.83
N PRO A 862 -11.04 9.77 10.14
CA PRO A 862 -9.87 9.33 10.89
C PRO A 862 -10.26 8.80 12.26
N ALA A 863 -11.36 9.29 12.83
CA ALA A 863 -11.95 8.79 14.09
C ALA A 863 -12.35 7.30 14.07
N ASP A 864 -12.53 6.67 12.89
CA ASP A 864 -12.86 5.24 12.77
C ASP A 864 -11.60 4.35 12.82
N HIS A 865 -10.40 4.94 12.72
CA HIS A 865 -9.11 4.22 12.55
C HIS A 865 -8.00 4.71 13.50
N ILE A 866 -8.09 5.97 13.94
CA ILE A 866 -7.18 6.63 14.87
C ILE A 866 -7.91 6.76 16.21
N PRO A 867 -7.40 6.18 17.31
CA PRO A 867 -7.93 6.44 18.64
C PRO A 867 -7.99 7.96 18.94
N ASN A 868 -9.20 8.51 19.16
CA ASN A 868 -9.34 9.87 19.71
C ASN A 868 -9.34 9.81 21.23
N VAL A 869 -8.27 10.26 21.86
CA VAL A 869 -8.09 9.95 23.28
C VAL A 869 -7.49 11.10 24.05
N ASN A 870 -8.08 11.30 25.22
CA ASN A 870 -7.82 12.43 26.12
C ASN A 870 -8.14 13.78 25.43
N HIS A 871 -8.94 13.73 24.35
CA HIS A 871 -9.23 14.85 23.45
C HIS A 871 -7.97 15.51 22.85
N MET A 872 -6.86 14.77 22.77
CA MET A 872 -5.57 15.27 22.26
C MET A 872 -5.48 15.24 20.74
N THR A 873 -6.25 14.38 20.06
CA THR A 873 -6.41 14.46 18.61
C THR A 873 -7.34 15.64 18.32
N SER A 874 -6.83 16.71 17.72
CA SER A 874 -7.61 17.94 17.55
C SER A 874 -8.87 17.71 16.72
N PRO A 875 -9.93 18.54 16.90
CA PRO A 875 -11.12 18.46 16.07
C PRO A 875 -10.84 18.55 14.56
N GLU A 876 -9.75 19.22 14.14
CA GLU A 876 -9.36 19.29 12.73
C GLU A 876 -8.73 17.98 12.19
N THR A 877 -8.11 17.14 13.02
CA THR A 877 -7.52 15.86 12.57
C THR A 877 -8.48 14.68 12.72
N LEU A 878 -9.47 14.80 13.60
CA LEU A 878 -10.62 13.90 13.61
C LEU A 878 -11.70 14.31 12.60
N ALA A 879 -11.57 15.51 12.02
CA ALA A 879 -12.45 15.96 10.96
C ALA A 879 -12.41 14.95 9.81
N PRO A 880 -13.54 14.73 9.12
CA PRO A 880 -13.56 13.82 7.98
C PRO A 880 -12.58 14.32 6.91
N ILE A 881 -11.60 13.47 6.55
CA ILE A 881 -10.71 13.77 5.43
C ILE A 881 -11.57 13.61 4.17
N THR A 882 -12.06 14.75 3.70
CA THR A 882 -12.76 14.82 2.42
C THR A 882 -11.74 14.88 1.30
N ARG A 883 -11.97 14.10 0.26
CA ARG A 883 -11.15 14.06 -0.95
C ARG A 883 -11.01 15.44 -1.60
N SER A 884 -12.11 16.21 -1.64
CA SER A 884 -12.12 17.59 -2.15
C SER A 884 -11.28 18.55 -1.28
N GLY A 885 -11.37 18.46 0.05
CA GLY A 885 -10.51 19.23 0.95
C GLY A 885 -9.02 18.87 0.81
N LEU A 886 -8.72 17.60 0.53
CA LEU A 886 -7.36 17.13 0.32
C LEU A 886 -6.76 17.62 -1.01
N ARG A 887 -7.54 17.62 -2.11
CA ARG A 887 -7.17 18.29 -3.38
C ARG A 887 -6.88 19.77 -3.18
N GLN A 888 -7.74 20.49 -2.46
CA GLN A 888 -7.56 21.92 -2.23
C GLN A 888 -6.25 22.24 -1.48
N LYS A 889 -5.86 21.42 -0.50
CA LYS A 889 -4.55 21.53 0.18
C LYS A 889 -3.39 21.22 -0.78
N THR A 890 -3.54 20.19 -1.62
CA THR A 890 -2.57 19.81 -2.66
C THR A 890 -2.28 20.98 -3.60
N GLU A 891 -3.33 21.55 -4.21
CA GLU A 891 -3.25 22.67 -5.15
C GLU A 891 -2.58 23.90 -4.52
N ARG A 892 -2.97 24.24 -3.28
CA ARG A 892 -2.40 25.38 -2.54
C ARG A 892 -0.91 25.18 -2.20
N THR A 893 -0.52 23.96 -1.84
CA THR A 893 0.89 23.62 -1.58
C THR A 893 1.73 23.72 -2.86
N LEU A 894 1.21 23.22 -3.99
CA LEU A 894 1.87 23.30 -5.30
C LEU A 894 1.98 24.76 -5.80
N ASP A 895 0.97 25.60 -5.58
CA ASP A 895 1.03 27.04 -5.89
C ASP A 895 2.12 27.77 -5.07
N TYR A 896 2.29 27.43 -3.78
CA TYR A 896 3.42 27.97 -3.01
C TYR A 896 4.78 27.53 -3.59
N ILE A 897 4.92 26.25 -3.95
CA ILE A 897 6.17 25.70 -4.52
C ILE A 897 6.48 26.33 -5.89
N ASP A 898 5.51 26.45 -6.78
CA ASP A 898 5.66 27.10 -8.09
C ASP A 898 6.08 28.57 -7.96
N ARG A 899 5.47 29.32 -7.04
CA ARG A 899 5.87 30.71 -6.74
C ARG A 899 7.31 30.80 -6.25
N MET A 900 7.74 29.88 -5.38
CA MET A 900 9.12 29.82 -4.91
C MET A 900 10.10 29.47 -6.03
N GLN A 901 9.77 28.50 -6.88
CA GLN A 901 10.58 28.13 -8.06
C GLN A 901 10.73 29.31 -9.04
N LYS A 902 9.64 30.02 -9.35
CA LYS A 902 9.65 31.24 -10.17
C LYS A 902 10.45 32.37 -9.53
N GLY A 903 10.32 32.55 -8.21
CA GLY A 903 11.13 33.51 -7.45
C GLY A 903 12.63 33.22 -7.52
N MET A 904 13.03 31.96 -7.34
CA MET A 904 14.44 31.55 -7.44
C MET A 904 14.98 31.67 -8.87
N ALA A 905 14.18 31.36 -9.89
CA ALA A 905 14.55 31.59 -11.29
C ALA A 905 14.80 33.09 -11.58
N TRP A 906 13.90 33.98 -11.12
CA TRP A 906 14.09 35.44 -11.23
C TRP A 906 15.33 35.91 -10.46
N TYR A 907 15.54 35.38 -9.26
CA TYR A 907 16.72 35.69 -8.45
C TYR A 907 18.03 35.28 -9.14
N LYS A 908 18.08 34.13 -9.83
CA LYS A 908 19.23 33.74 -10.68
C LYS A 908 19.40 34.69 -11.86
N GLU A 909 18.31 35.06 -12.54
CA GLU A 909 18.36 35.97 -13.69
C GLU A 909 18.91 37.35 -13.31
N MET A 910 18.48 37.92 -12.18
CA MET A 910 19.06 39.15 -11.61
C MET A 910 20.56 39.01 -11.28
N GLY A 911 21.07 37.79 -11.17
CA GLY A 911 22.45 37.45 -10.80
C GLY A 911 23.43 37.49 -11.96
N THR A 912 22.98 37.47 -13.21
CA THR A 912 23.87 37.47 -14.38
C THR A 912 24.69 38.76 -14.48
N THR A 913 25.90 38.66 -15.04
CA THR A 913 26.85 39.79 -15.15
C THR A 913 26.22 41.00 -15.84
N ASP A 914 25.41 40.76 -16.88
CA ASP A 914 24.71 41.78 -17.66
C ASP A 914 23.60 42.46 -16.84
N ASN A 915 22.79 41.70 -16.10
CA ASN A 915 21.74 42.27 -15.25
C ASN A 915 22.34 43.02 -14.03
N GLN A 916 23.45 42.54 -13.47
CA GLN A 916 24.20 43.29 -12.44
C GLN A 916 24.76 44.60 -13.01
N PHE A 917 25.27 44.61 -14.24
CA PHE A 917 25.75 45.80 -14.93
C PHE A 917 24.62 46.81 -15.20
N LEU A 918 23.47 46.36 -15.70
CA LEU A 918 22.27 47.18 -15.92
C LEU A 918 21.72 47.78 -14.61
N MET A 919 21.74 47.00 -13.51
CA MET A 919 21.35 47.48 -12.18
C MET A 919 22.31 48.54 -11.64
N ARG A 920 23.63 48.37 -11.83
CA ARG A 920 24.63 49.39 -11.46
C ARG A 920 24.48 50.67 -12.28
N GLN A 921 24.17 50.59 -13.58
CA GLN A 921 23.84 51.77 -14.39
C GLN A 921 22.59 52.52 -13.91
N ARG A 922 21.55 51.80 -13.43
CA ARG A 922 20.34 52.42 -12.86
C ARG A 922 20.61 53.06 -11.49
N ALA A 923 21.47 52.46 -10.66
CA ALA A 923 21.85 53.02 -9.37
C ALA A 923 22.72 54.29 -9.51
N GLY A 924 23.62 54.34 -10.50
CA GLY A 924 24.44 55.53 -10.80
C GLY A 924 23.71 56.69 -11.51
N ARG A 925 22.37 56.65 -11.60
CA ARG A 925 21.52 57.70 -12.19
C ARG A 925 20.44 58.20 -11.22
N ARG A 926 20.64 58.04 -9.91
CA ARG A 926 19.80 58.59 -8.84
C ARG A 926 20.63 59.47 -7.92
#